data_AF-A0A3B9HJ60-F1
#
_entry.id   AF-A0A3B9HJ60-F1
#
_cell.length_a   1.000
_cell.length_b   1.000
_cell.length_c   1.000
_cell.angle_alpha   90.00
_cell.angle_beta   90.00
_cell.angle_gamma   90.00
#
_symmetry.space_group_name_H-M   'P 1'
#
loop_
_entity.id
_entity.type
_entity.pdbx_description
1 polymer ?
#
loop_
_entity_poly.entity_id
_entity_poly.type
_entity_poly.pdbx_seq_one_letter_code
_entity_poly.pdbx_strand_id
1 'polypeptide(L)'
;MNSRSDVRWRWLFLALAGFFPLLVSGQGTQIPFGQNRVQYKEFTWQFYESDHFRVYFNQGGQNLGRFTAQIAENDLDEIESLLDYKLSSRPDIIVYNNISDFNQSNFAIGNEALYNIGGRTKIIGNKLFVYFDGNHQHLRTQIREGVGKILVNNMVFGGNLQEIVQNAVLLNLPEWFVEGLVSYIGEEWNADLDNQLRDGILSGRYEQFTRLTGEDARFAGHSFWYFIAEKYSPGDIPNLLYLIRINRSLENGFLFVLGTSLNQTIEEWYSYYRDRYTAELRGKVNPDETEEMARKTRKNLVYHSPVISPNGQDVAYLSDDIGKFRIHLQEAGESKAAVIKKGGMRTRTRAIDLSYPLVAWSPDGKILAAIYEKRDKTVLFTYNTDDKKKETKDISRFQRVLDMSFGKNNNMLVLSVMNNGQSDIYTYFINNARVEQITNDYYDDLSPRYIKTDNGYEGILFASNRDDKRLERTRNIDSILPVGNNDLYFYKYDKKSKDLVQVTHTRNISETAPIAFNDTYFAFLSDYNGIRNRFAGYLDTIYDHTNTILYLSDSVVVNPTWDISEVYKREDFDSLKYVEIFRDTAYTFPVTNYNTNILSHDISLRTGKLLEVFQESGRNQFYFARVPASIGGKDMPRLEKTGYRQYEERKQQEKVVEEVTEIPSLREEEKPSSDALTTDSLREEQRKGMYFQTPFDVPEVLLEEPVIVLDEADKKDINNLVSEGFRQSRIQAYKLRFSSEYVQTQLDNSLLINPYENFNATGGSFSQPPLSGLMTVSISDLFEDYRFTGGLRFPTSFSGGEYFLRYEDVSKRIDKSLIWYYQHERAQYSFQPAWFPPVEAKPRTTIVEAAAKYPF
;
A
#
# COMPACT_ATOMS: atom_id res chain seq x y z
N MET A 1 -59.58 -15.79 58.13
CA MET A 1 -58.77 -15.08 59.15
C MET A 1 -57.34 -15.56 59.03
N ASN A 2 -56.38 -14.65 59.17
CA ASN A 2 -54.91 -14.79 59.13
C ASN A 2 -54.17 -14.49 57.82
N SER A 3 -53.54 -13.30 57.89
CA SER A 3 -52.20 -12.90 57.46
C SER A 3 -51.81 -12.97 55.98
N ARG A 4 -52.33 -11.98 55.24
CA ARG A 4 -51.57 -11.28 54.19
C ARG A 4 -50.45 -10.44 54.84
N SER A 5 -49.29 -11.02 55.12
CA SER A 5 -48.15 -10.26 55.68
C SER A 5 -46.80 -10.44 54.99
N ASP A 6 -46.70 -11.23 53.91
CA ASP A 6 -45.37 -11.53 53.33
C ASP A 6 -45.06 -10.81 52.00
N VAL A 7 -46.01 -10.04 51.45
CA VAL A 7 -45.78 -9.29 50.20
C VAL A 7 -45.29 -7.86 50.47
N ARG A 8 -45.43 -7.32 51.69
CA ARG A 8 -45.07 -5.93 51.99
C ARG A 8 -43.58 -5.69 52.25
N TRP A 9 -42.80 -6.72 52.60
CA TRP A 9 -41.37 -6.58 52.88
C TRP A 9 -40.46 -6.72 51.64
N ARG A 10 -40.91 -7.41 50.58
CA ARG A 10 -40.16 -7.50 49.31
C ARG A 10 -40.21 -6.21 48.49
N TRP A 11 -41.32 -5.49 48.52
CA TRP A 11 -41.41 -4.17 47.89
C TRP A 11 -40.74 -3.07 48.71
N LEU A 12 -40.62 -3.22 50.04
CA LEU A 12 -39.88 -2.26 50.86
C LEU A 12 -38.36 -2.35 50.63
N PHE A 13 -37.80 -3.55 50.40
CA PHE A 13 -36.39 -3.71 50.06
C PHE A 13 -36.06 -3.25 48.62
N LEU A 14 -36.99 -3.42 47.66
CA LEU A 14 -36.86 -2.88 46.30
C LEU A 14 -37.08 -1.37 46.23
N ALA A 15 -37.93 -0.80 47.10
CA ALA A 15 -38.11 0.64 47.22
C ALA A 15 -36.98 1.34 47.99
N LEU A 16 -36.35 0.68 48.98
CA LEU A 16 -35.17 1.22 49.66
C LEU A 16 -33.88 1.09 48.83
N ALA A 17 -33.77 0.08 47.96
CA ALA A 17 -32.66 -0.03 47.00
C ALA A 17 -32.81 0.91 45.80
N GLY A 18 -34.01 1.43 45.53
CA GLY A 18 -34.30 2.38 44.45
C GLY A 18 -34.05 3.86 44.79
N PHE A 19 -33.62 4.20 46.01
CA PHE A 19 -33.46 5.59 46.46
C PHE A 19 -32.17 5.87 47.23
N PHE A 20 -31.12 5.07 47.04
CA PHE A 20 -29.77 5.53 47.30
C PHE A 20 -29.14 5.92 45.95
N PRO A 21 -29.03 7.23 45.62
CA PRO A 21 -28.02 7.62 44.67
C PRO A 21 -26.70 7.28 45.36
N LEU A 22 -26.11 6.15 44.98
CA LEU A 22 -24.67 5.98 45.13
C LEU A 22 -24.07 7.10 44.27
N LEU A 23 -23.81 8.24 44.92
CA LEU A 23 -22.85 9.23 44.46
C LEU A 23 -21.49 8.53 44.47
N VAL A 24 -21.26 7.70 43.46
CA VAL A 24 -19.92 7.31 43.05
C VAL A 24 -19.28 8.60 42.56
N SER A 25 -18.65 9.31 43.49
CA SER A 25 -17.76 10.42 43.18
C SER A 25 -16.46 9.81 42.63
N GLY A 26 -16.54 9.32 41.40
CA GLY A 26 -15.36 9.01 40.61
C GLY A 26 -14.70 10.33 40.25
N GLN A 27 -13.51 10.58 40.80
CA GLN A 27 -12.63 11.64 40.31
C GLN A 27 -12.18 11.23 38.90
N GLY A 28 -12.85 11.79 37.89
CA GLY A 28 -12.43 11.70 36.50
C GLY A 28 -11.87 13.03 36.07
N THR A 29 -10.56 13.25 36.19
CA THR A 29 -9.92 14.23 35.31
C THR A 29 -10.09 13.70 33.89
N GLN A 30 -10.88 14.37 33.05
CA GLN A 30 -10.85 14.16 31.59
C GLN A 30 -9.54 14.73 31.03
N ILE A 31 -8.41 14.19 31.49
CA ILE A 31 -7.14 14.37 30.80
C ILE A 31 -7.07 13.18 29.84
N PRO A 32 -7.13 13.40 28.51
CA PRO A 32 -6.85 12.32 27.57
C PRO A 32 -5.42 11.84 27.82
N PHE A 33 -5.29 10.69 28.48
CA PHE A 33 -4.01 10.08 28.81
C PHE A 33 -3.45 9.36 27.58
N GLY A 34 -2.18 9.60 27.23
CA GLY A 34 -1.45 8.80 26.23
C GLY A 34 -1.62 9.18 24.76
N GLN A 35 -2.01 10.43 24.43
CA GLN A 35 -2.19 10.88 23.04
C GLN A 35 -0.94 11.51 22.38
N ASN A 36 0.14 11.78 23.13
CA ASN A 36 1.31 12.46 22.58
C ASN A 36 2.02 11.60 21.51
N ARG A 37 2.22 12.17 20.32
CA ARG A 37 3.06 11.57 19.27
C ARG A 37 4.48 12.06 19.41
N VAL A 38 5.42 11.13 19.58
CA VAL A 38 6.84 11.47 19.74
C VAL A 38 7.50 11.53 18.38
N GLN A 39 7.96 12.72 17.99
CA GLN A 39 8.80 12.92 16.82
C GLN A 39 10.28 12.74 17.19
N TYR A 40 10.95 11.82 16.50
CA TYR A 40 12.40 11.57 16.61
C TYR A 40 13.20 12.35 15.57
N LYS A 41 12.55 12.84 14.52
CA LYS A 41 13.11 13.57 13.38
C LYS A 41 12.39 14.90 13.17
N GLU A 42 13.10 15.92 12.69
CA GLU A 42 12.50 17.19 12.26
C GLU A 42 12.21 17.14 10.75
N PHE A 43 11.01 17.53 10.35
CA PHE A 43 10.59 17.52 8.95
C PHE A 43 10.84 18.87 8.29
N THR A 44 11.59 18.88 7.18
CA THR A 44 11.69 20.03 6.28
C THR A 44 10.92 19.69 5.01
N TRP A 45 9.83 20.43 4.76
CA TRP A 45 8.89 20.15 3.68
C TRP A 45 9.11 21.06 2.47
N GLN A 46 9.06 20.45 1.30
CA GLN A 46 9.03 21.10 0.00
C GLN A 46 7.86 20.52 -0.79
N PHE A 47 7.45 21.16 -1.89
CA PHE A 47 6.40 20.63 -2.73
C PHE A 47 6.63 20.86 -4.21
N TYR A 48 6.05 19.95 -5.00
CA TYR A 48 5.78 20.10 -6.42
C TYR A 48 4.32 20.52 -6.60
N GLU A 49 4.06 21.35 -7.60
CA GLU A 49 2.73 21.73 -8.02
C GLU A 49 2.50 21.18 -9.43
N SER A 50 1.43 20.43 -9.62
CA SER A 50 0.97 19.94 -10.92
C SER A 50 -0.38 20.58 -11.26
N ASP A 51 -1.01 20.14 -12.34
CA ASP A 51 -2.27 20.73 -12.81
C ASP A 51 -3.41 20.46 -11.83
N HIS A 52 -3.50 19.23 -11.31
CA HIS A 52 -4.57 18.78 -10.42
C HIS A 52 -4.12 18.54 -8.98
N PHE A 53 -2.81 18.52 -8.67
CA PHE A 53 -2.31 18.19 -7.33
C PHE A 53 -1.23 19.15 -6.80
N ARG A 54 -1.07 19.17 -5.48
CA ARG A 54 0.12 19.71 -4.79
C ARG A 54 0.76 18.59 -4.00
N VAL A 55 2.00 18.23 -4.30
CA VAL A 55 2.69 17.09 -3.71
C VAL A 55 3.79 17.55 -2.78
N TYR A 56 3.58 17.42 -1.47
CA TYR A 56 4.54 17.73 -0.42
C TYR A 56 5.39 16.51 -0.11
N PHE A 57 6.70 16.72 0.02
CA PHE A 57 7.67 15.70 0.39
C PHE A 57 8.68 16.29 1.38
N ASN A 58 9.19 15.45 2.28
CA ASN A 58 10.20 15.86 3.24
C ASN A 58 11.63 15.68 2.68
N GLN A 59 12.63 16.20 3.39
CA GLN A 59 14.04 16.09 3.01
C GLN A 59 14.44 14.64 2.67
N GLY A 60 15.09 14.46 1.52
CA GLY A 60 15.46 13.15 0.97
C GLY A 60 14.37 12.47 0.14
N GLY A 61 13.15 13.02 0.10
CA GLY A 61 11.99 12.49 -0.62
C GLY A 61 11.74 13.12 -1.99
N GLN A 62 12.71 13.83 -2.57
CA GLN A 62 12.51 14.56 -3.83
C GLN A 62 12.09 13.65 -4.99
N ASN A 63 12.69 12.45 -5.10
CA ASN A 63 12.35 11.49 -6.13
C ASN A 63 10.93 10.94 -5.91
N LEU A 64 10.54 10.65 -4.66
CA LEU A 64 9.17 10.26 -4.32
C LEU A 64 8.16 11.35 -4.66
N GLY A 65 8.45 12.60 -4.31
CA GLY A 65 7.58 13.73 -4.64
C GLY A 65 7.39 13.91 -6.15
N ARG A 66 8.45 13.68 -6.94
CA ARG A 66 8.39 13.72 -8.41
C ARG A 66 7.53 12.57 -8.94
N PHE A 67 7.82 11.34 -8.50
CA PHE A 67 7.06 10.16 -8.88
C PHE A 67 5.57 10.31 -8.55
N THR A 68 5.25 10.72 -7.32
CA THR A 68 3.87 10.92 -6.87
C THR A 68 3.16 11.98 -7.73
N ALA A 69 3.81 13.09 -8.07
CA ALA A 69 3.20 14.11 -8.92
C ALA A 69 2.92 13.59 -10.34
N GLN A 70 3.82 12.80 -10.91
CA GLN A 70 3.65 12.21 -12.23
C GLN A 70 2.58 11.13 -12.25
N ILE A 71 2.63 10.18 -11.32
CA ILE A 71 1.70 9.04 -11.30
C ILE A 71 0.28 9.46 -10.90
N ALA A 72 0.13 10.47 -10.03
CA ALA A 72 -1.18 10.99 -9.67
C ALA A 72 -1.89 11.64 -10.87
N GLU A 73 -1.16 12.39 -11.71
CA GLU A 73 -1.72 12.97 -12.94
C GLU A 73 -2.02 11.88 -13.99
N ASN A 74 -1.12 10.91 -14.16
CA ASN A 74 -1.31 9.80 -15.11
C ASN A 74 -2.55 8.96 -14.75
N ASP A 75 -2.70 8.59 -13.49
CA ASP A 75 -3.81 7.74 -13.04
C ASP A 75 -5.14 8.50 -12.92
N LEU A 76 -5.13 9.84 -12.88
CA LEU A 76 -6.34 10.63 -12.70
C LEU A 76 -7.34 10.37 -13.83
N ASP A 77 -6.90 10.34 -15.09
CA ASP A 77 -7.78 10.14 -16.24
C ASP A 77 -8.53 8.79 -16.16
N GLU A 78 -7.83 7.73 -15.75
CA GLU A 78 -8.42 6.41 -15.58
C GLU A 78 -9.46 6.39 -14.45
N ILE A 79 -9.17 7.04 -13.32
CA ILE A 79 -10.08 7.12 -12.18
C ILE A 79 -11.32 7.97 -12.52
N GLU A 80 -11.13 9.12 -13.18
CA GLU A 80 -12.24 9.98 -13.62
C GLU A 80 -13.14 9.27 -14.62
N SER A 81 -12.54 8.52 -15.57
CA SER A 81 -13.30 7.73 -16.55
C SER A 81 -14.09 6.59 -15.90
N LEU A 82 -13.51 5.90 -14.90
CA LEU A 82 -14.20 4.82 -14.18
C LEU A 82 -15.42 5.34 -13.40
N LEU A 83 -15.32 6.56 -12.85
CA LEU A 83 -16.36 7.18 -12.03
C LEU A 83 -17.29 8.12 -12.81
N ASP A 84 -17.01 8.40 -14.08
CA ASP A 84 -17.67 9.44 -14.88
C ASP A 84 -17.83 10.77 -14.10
N TYR A 85 -16.76 11.14 -13.37
CA TYR A 85 -16.77 12.29 -12.47
C TYR A 85 -15.42 12.96 -12.37
N LYS A 86 -15.40 14.28 -12.56
CA LYS A 86 -14.18 15.09 -12.58
C LYS A 86 -13.80 15.66 -11.23
N LEU A 87 -12.51 15.77 -11.00
CA LEU A 87 -11.96 16.39 -9.81
C LEU A 87 -12.22 17.90 -9.80
N SER A 88 -12.90 18.38 -8.78
CA SER A 88 -13.35 19.78 -8.67
C SER A 88 -12.41 20.69 -7.89
N SER A 89 -11.46 20.12 -7.15
CA SER A 89 -10.54 20.86 -6.29
C SER A 89 -9.16 20.23 -6.33
N ARG A 90 -8.10 21.03 -6.11
CA ARG A 90 -6.70 20.57 -6.15
C ARG A 90 -6.26 19.96 -4.81
N PRO A 91 -6.17 18.62 -4.67
CA PRO A 91 -5.79 17.97 -3.42
C PRO A 91 -4.32 18.18 -3.06
N ASP A 92 -4.05 18.18 -1.77
CA ASP A 92 -2.70 18.20 -1.22
C ASP A 92 -2.28 16.75 -0.91
N ILE A 93 -1.27 16.21 -1.59
CA ILE A 93 -0.69 14.89 -1.33
C ILE A 93 0.56 15.06 -0.48
N ILE A 94 0.59 14.49 0.72
CA ILE A 94 1.71 14.50 1.65
C ILE A 94 2.38 13.13 1.61
N VAL A 95 3.59 13.10 1.05
CA VAL A 95 4.39 11.89 0.85
C VAL A 95 5.46 11.78 1.93
N TYR A 96 5.42 10.70 2.70
CA TYR A 96 6.45 10.35 3.69
C TYR A 96 7.44 9.36 3.10
N ASN A 97 8.73 9.56 3.38
CA ASN A 97 9.80 8.67 2.91
C ASN A 97 9.67 7.23 3.40
N ASN A 98 9.03 7.01 4.55
CA ASN A 98 8.82 5.69 5.11
C ASN A 98 7.62 5.66 6.09
N ILE A 99 7.15 4.46 6.45
CA ILE A 99 6.05 4.27 7.42
C ILE A 99 6.34 4.86 8.81
N SER A 100 7.61 4.95 9.22
CA SER A 100 8.00 5.47 10.52
C SER A 100 7.92 7.00 10.57
N ASP A 101 8.29 7.70 9.49
CA ASP A 101 8.06 9.13 9.27
C ASP A 101 6.54 9.41 9.35
N PHE A 102 5.72 8.60 8.66
CA PHE A 102 4.27 8.70 8.69
C PHE A 102 3.68 8.49 10.09
N ASN A 103 4.14 7.48 10.82
CA ASN A 103 3.68 7.17 12.18
C ASN A 103 4.11 8.20 13.25
N GLN A 104 5.07 9.08 12.93
CA GLN A 104 5.53 10.17 13.80
C GLN A 104 4.82 11.50 13.50
N SER A 105 4.20 11.64 12.33
CA SER A 105 3.48 12.85 11.96
C SER A 105 2.26 13.11 12.87
N ASN A 106 1.83 14.37 12.94
CA ASN A 106 0.79 14.82 13.86
C ASN A 106 -0.63 14.87 13.29
N PHE A 107 -0.83 14.43 12.04
CA PHE A 107 -2.15 14.48 11.42
C PHE A 107 -3.20 13.66 12.22
N ALA A 108 -4.41 14.19 12.35
CA ALA A 108 -5.56 13.57 13.00
C ALA A 108 -5.36 13.18 14.49
N ILE A 109 -4.45 13.81 15.23
CA ILE A 109 -4.36 13.59 16.69
C ILE A 109 -5.71 13.93 17.34
N GLY A 110 -6.25 12.98 18.11
CA GLY A 110 -7.52 13.10 18.82
C GLY A 110 -8.77 12.71 18.00
N ASN A 111 -8.64 12.56 16.68
CA ASN A 111 -9.72 12.14 15.78
C ASN A 111 -9.41 10.77 15.13
N GLU A 112 -8.52 9.97 15.72
CA GLU A 112 -8.00 8.76 15.08
C GLU A 112 -9.06 7.68 14.82
N ALA A 113 -10.10 7.64 15.66
CA ALA A 113 -11.22 6.74 15.50
C ALA A 113 -12.14 7.13 14.32
N LEU A 114 -12.20 8.42 13.95
CA LEU A 114 -12.93 8.86 12.75
C LEU A 114 -12.15 8.57 11.47
N TYR A 115 -10.82 8.59 11.53
CA TYR A 115 -9.95 8.47 10.36
C TYR A 115 -9.26 7.09 10.20
N ASN A 116 -9.61 6.09 11.04
CA ASN A 116 -9.16 4.70 10.96
C ASN A 116 -7.66 4.52 10.59
N ILE A 117 -6.77 5.02 11.45
CA ILE A 117 -5.34 5.31 11.18
C ILE A 117 -4.45 4.06 10.92
N GLY A 118 -5.00 2.85 10.92
CA GLY A 118 -4.29 1.57 10.83
C GLY A 118 -3.84 1.15 9.43
N GLY A 119 -2.90 1.87 8.80
CA GLY A 119 -2.21 1.42 7.57
C GLY A 119 -2.95 1.64 6.25
N ARG A 120 -4.05 2.40 6.28
CA ARG A 120 -4.85 2.75 5.10
C ARG A 120 -4.44 4.12 4.55
N THR A 121 -4.76 4.38 3.29
CA THR A 121 -4.65 5.72 2.69
C THR A 121 -5.54 6.71 3.42
N LYS A 122 -4.97 7.80 3.94
CA LYS A 122 -5.66 8.70 4.87
C LYS A 122 -6.04 10.01 4.20
N ILE A 123 -7.28 10.42 4.43
CA ILE A 123 -7.83 11.64 3.86
C ILE A 123 -8.45 12.47 4.96
N ILE A 124 -8.00 13.71 5.08
CA ILE A 124 -8.55 14.71 5.99
C ILE A 124 -8.92 15.93 5.15
N GLY A 125 -10.22 16.09 4.87
CA GLY A 125 -10.68 17.09 3.91
C GLY A 125 -10.11 16.81 2.52
N ASN A 126 -9.30 17.73 2.00
CA ASN A 126 -8.62 17.61 0.70
C ASN A 126 -7.13 17.23 0.82
N LYS A 127 -6.71 16.73 1.99
CA LYS A 127 -5.32 16.33 2.29
C LYS A 127 -5.22 14.81 2.25
N LEU A 128 -4.38 14.29 1.36
CA LEU A 128 -4.07 12.87 1.18
C LEU A 128 -2.69 12.57 1.80
N PHE A 129 -2.61 11.62 2.72
CA PHE A 129 -1.35 11.20 3.33
C PHE A 129 -0.95 9.80 2.87
N VAL A 130 0.24 9.68 2.29
CA VAL A 130 0.79 8.44 1.74
C VAL A 130 2.23 8.23 2.20
N TYR A 131 2.68 6.99 2.25
CA TYR A 131 4.07 6.67 2.62
C TYR A 131 4.67 5.65 1.68
N PHE A 132 5.99 5.74 1.48
CA PHE A 132 6.73 4.74 0.71
C PHE A 132 7.14 3.57 1.61
N ASP A 133 6.91 2.34 1.16
CA ASP A 133 7.30 1.13 1.87
C ASP A 133 8.44 0.36 1.18
N GLY A 134 8.94 0.90 0.05
CA GLY A 134 9.97 0.30 -0.77
C GLY A 134 9.50 -0.18 -2.14
N ASN A 135 8.18 -0.17 -2.40
CA ASN A 135 7.60 -0.57 -3.68
C ASN A 135 6.73 0.57 -4.26
N HIS A 136 7.08 1.04 -5.45
CA HIS A 136 6.37 2.12 -6.13
C HIS A 136 4.94 1.75 -6.52
N GLN A 137 4.66 0.47 -6.78
CA GLN A 137 3.30 -0.02 -7.01
C GLN A 137 2.42 0.17 -5.78
N HIS A 138 2.95 -0.09 -4.57
CA HIS A 138 2.18 0.12 -3.34
C HIS A 138 1.93 1.61 -3.05
N LEU A 139 2.89 2.47 -3.39
CA LEU A 139 2.70 3.93 -3.31
C LEU A 139 1.65 4.41 -4.31
N ARG A 140 1.66 3.88 -5.54
CA ARG A 140 0.62 4.14 -6.57
C ARG A 140 -0.76 3.71 -6.07
N THR A 141 -0.88 2.50 -5.51
CA THR A 141 -2.14 2.02 -4.90
C THR A 141 -2.66 3.00 -3.86
N GLN A 142 -1.81 3.46 -2.93
CA GLN A 142 -2.21 4.46 -1.94
C GLN A 142 -2.68 5.78 -2.58
N ILE A 143 -2.00 6.25 -3.62
CA ILE A 143 -2.40 7.47 -4.33
C ILE A 143 -3.78 7.29 -4.99
N ARG A 144 -3.99 6.19 -5.70
CA ARG A 144 -5.26 5.88 -6.39
C ARG A 144 -6.42 5.73 -5.42
N GLU A 145 -6.25 5.00 -4.32
CA GLU A 145 -7.25 4.93 -3.24
C GLU A 145 -7.59 6.32 -2.71
N GLY A 146 -6.56 7.16 -2.55
CA GLY A 146 -6.68 8.52 -2.05
C GLY A 146 -7.55 9.38 -2.94
N VAL A 147 -7.18 9.45 -4.22
CA VAL A 147 -7.90 10.21 -5.25
C VAL A 147 -9.31 9.66 -5.44
N GLY A 148 -9.45 8.34 -5.57
CA GLY A 148 -10.73 7.66 -5.71
C GLY A 148 -11.67 7.96 -4.55
N LYS A 149 -11.18 7.98 -3.31
CA LYS A 149 -12.01 8.31 -2.15
C LYS A 149 -12.42 9.78 -2.09
N ILE A 150 -11.60 10.72 -2.57
CA ILE A 150 -12.01 12.13 -2.73
C ILE A 150 -13.18 12.21 -3.73
N LEU A 151 -13.05 11.57 -4.88
CA LEU A 151 -14.07 11.59 -5.93
C LEU A 151 -15.36 10.90 -5.47
N VAL A 152 -15.28 9.68 -4.92
CA VAL A 152 -16.44 8.94 -4.38
C VAL A 152 -17.16 9.75 -3.30
N ASN A 153 -16.42 10.39 -2.37
CA ASN A 153 -17.03 11.24 -1.35
C ASN A 153 -17.76 12.44 -1.96
N ASN A 154 -17.14 13.11 -2.94
CA ASN A 154 -17.76 14.24 -3.64
C ASN A 154 -19.01 13.81 -4.42
N MET A 155 -18.98 12.64 -5.05
CA MET A 155 -20.11 12.08 -5.79
C MET A 155 -21.28 11.73 -4.88
N VAL A 156 -21.02 11.06 -3.75
CA VAL A 156 -22.05 10.52 -2.84
C VAL A 156 -22.58 11.57 -1.88
N PHE A 157 -21.70 12.36 -1.27
CA PHE A 157 -22.05 13.31 -0.20
C PHE A 157 -22.09 14.77 -0.67
N GLY A 158 -21.49 15.09 -1.81
CA GLY A 158 -21.38 16.45 -2.34
C GLY A 158 -20.02 17.08 -2.05
N GLY A 159 -19.63 18.07 -2.85
CA GLY A 159 -18.31 18.73 -2.76
C GLY A 159 -18.23 19.89 -1.75
N ASN A 160 -19.36 20.27 -1.13
CA ASN A 160 -19.40 21.33 -0.12
C ASN A 160 -19.90 20.81 1.25
N LEU A 161 -19.45 21.45 2.33
CA LEU A 161 -19.73 21.02 3.70
C LEU A 161 -21.24 20.96 4.02
N GLN A 162 -22.04 21.85 3.42
CA GLN A 162 -23.48 21.91 3.64
C GLN A 162 -24.20 20.69 3.04
N GLU A 163 -23.83 20.27 1.83
CA GLU A 163 -24.33 19.06 1.18
C GLU A 163 -23.89 17.81 1.93
N ILE A 164 -22.62 17.75 2.37
CA ILE A 164 -22.09 16.60 3.13
C ILE A 164 -22.91 16.39 4.40
N VAL A 165 -23.16 17.44 5.17
CA VAL A 165 -23.95 17.34 6.42
C VAL A 165 -25.40 16.95 6.12
N GLN A 166 -26.02 17.47 5.06
CA GLN A 166 -27.39 17.11 4.69
C GLN A 166 -27.52 15.67 4.21
N ASN A 167 -26.56 15.18 3.42
CA ASN A 167 -26.59 13.85 2.84
C ASN A 167 -26.16 12.76 3.84
N ALA A 168 -25.14 13.02 4.68
CA ALA A 168 -24.65 12.05 5.67
C ALA A 168 -25.69 11.69 6.76
N VAL A 169 -26.63 12.59 7.06
CA VAL A 169 -27.74 12.30 8.00
C VAL A 169 -28.79 11.38 7.38
N LEU A 170 -28.88 11.36 6.04
CA LEU A 170 -29.96 10.70 5.30
C LEU A 170 -29.51 9.42 4.58
N LEU A 171 -28.20 9.22 4.41
CA LEU A 171 -27.57 8.06 3.77
C LEU A 171 -26.69 7.32 4.79
N ASN A 172 -27.12 6.12 5.21
CA ASN A 172 -26.31 5.23 6.03
C ASN A 172 -25.69 4.15 5.15
N LEU A 173 -24.50 4.42 4.60
CA LEU A 173 -23.78 3.47 3.75
C LEU A 173 -22.85 2.59 4.59
N PRO A 174 -22.84 1.27 4.36
CA PRO A 174 -21.97 0.35 5.08
C PRO A 174 -20.50 0.49 4.65
N GLU A 175 -19.55 0.13 5.54
CA GLU A 175 -18.10 0.24 5.30
C GLU A 175 -17.68 -0.49 4.00
N TRP A 176 -18.21 -1.69 3.75
CA TRP A 176 -17.91 -2.46 2.54
C TRP A 176 -18.23 -1.72 1.25
N PHE A 177 -19.23 -0.83 1.25
CA PHE A 177 -19.68 -0.15 0.02
C PHE A 177 -18.67 0.92 -0.39
N VAL A 178 -18.43 1.90 0.49
CA VAL A 178 -17.54 3.02 0.20
C VAL A 178 -16.08 2.59 0.23
N GLU A 179 -15.62 1.95 1.31
CA GLU A 179 -14.21 1.55 1.43
C GLU A 179 -13.87 0.41 0.46
N GLY A 180 -14.83 -0.46 0.14
CA GLY A 180 -14.65 -1.50 -0.88
C GLY A 180 -14.51 -0.92 -2.28
N LEU A 181 -15.30 0.11 -2.64
CA LEU A 181 -15.16 0.77 -3.94
C LEU A 181 -13.81 1.49 -4.04
N VAL A 182 -13.42 2.20 -2.99
CA VAL A 182 -12.12 2.87 -2.92
C VAL A 182 -10.97 1.87 -3.08
N SER A 183 -11.07 0.72 -2.41
CA SER A 183 -10.11 -0.38 -2.53
C SER A 183 -10.03 -0.91 -3.98
N TYR A 184 -11.18 -1.07 -4.64
CA TYR A 184 -11.27 -1.52 -6.04
C TYR A 184 -10.67 -0.51 -7.04
N ILE A 185 -10.87 0.79 -6.82
CA ILE A 185 -10.23 1.85 -7.63
C ILE A 185 -8.71 1.86 -7.41
N GLY A 186 -8.30 1.62 -6.15
CA GLY A 186 -6.92 1.67 -5.70
C GLY A 186 -6.04 0.58 -6.29
N GLU A 187 -6.51 -0.67 -6.24
CA GLU A 187 -5.73 -1.85 -6.57
C GLU A 187 -6.46 -2.73 -7.58
N GLU A 188 -5.78 -3.08 -8.67
CA GLU A 188 -6.32 -4.03 -9.65
C GLU A 188 -6.37 -5.45 -9.07
N TRP A 189 -7.32 -6.26 -9.55
CA TRP A 189 -7.49 -7.64 -9.10
C TRP A 189 -6.24 -8.48 -9.43
N ASN A 190 -5.63 -9.05 -8.39
CA ASN A 190 -4.37 -9.79 -8.48
C ASN A 190 -4.45 -11.16 -7.78
N ALA A 191 -3.40 -11.97 -7.92
CA ALA A 191 -3.35 -13.31 -7.35
C ALA A 191 -3.42 -13.34 -5.81
N ASP A 192 -3.01 -12.28 -5.11
CA ASP A 192 -3.13 -12.20 -3.65
C ASP A 192 -4.57 -11.91 -3.23
N LEU A 193 -5.24 -10.98 -3.92
CA LEU A 193 -6.66 -10.70 -3.70
C LEU A 193 -7.54 -11.92 -4.05
N ASP A 194 -7.30 -12.59 -5.18
CA ASP A 194 -8.04 -13.82 -5.53
C ASP A 194 -7.85 -14.93 -4.48
N ASN A 195 -6.64 -15.07 -3.93
CA ASN A 195 -6.37 -16.02 -2.86
C ASN A 195 -7.07 -15.66 -1.54
N GLN A 196 -7.09 -14.38 -1.17
CA GLN A 196 -7.79 -13.91 0.03
C GLN A 196 -9.31 -14.15 -0.09
N LEU A 197 -9.88 -13.93 -1.27
CA LEU A 197 -11.30 -14.22 -1.53
C LEU A 197 -11.57 -15.72 -1.50
N ARG A 198 -10.69 -16.52 -2.13
CA ARG A 198 -10.77 -17.98 -2.10
C ARG A 198 -10.80 -18.54 -0.68
N ASP A 199 -9.89 -18.10 0.18
CA ASP A 199 -9.90 -18.49 1.61
C ASP A 199 -11.22 -18.04 2.28
N GLY A 200 -11.64 -16.80 2.08
CA GLY A 200 -12.85 -16.24 2.69
C GLY A 200 -14.14 -16.98 2.31
N ILE A 201 -14.26 -17.40 1.05
CA ILE A 201 -15.42 -18.13 0.50
C ILE A 201 -15.37 -19.61 0.90
N LEU A 202 -14.24 -20.30 0.70
CA LEU A 202 -14.13 -21.74 0.97
C LEU A 202 -14.18 -22.06 2.47
N SER A 203 -13.72 -21.15 3.34
CA SER A 203 -13.85 -21.29 4.79
C SER A 203 -15.25 -20.93 5.34
N GLY A 204 -16.14 -20.36 4.51
CA GLY A 204 -17.44 -19.84 4.93
C GLY A 204 -17.38 -18.52 5.71
N ARG A 205 -16.18 -17.94 5.89
CA ARG A 205 -15.98 -16.68 6.62
C ARG A 205 -16.76 -15.51 6.03
N TYR A 206 -17.01 -15.52 4.72
CA TYR A 206 -17.74 -14.46 4.00
C TYR A 206 -19.21 -14.80 3.69
N GLU A 207 -19.74 -15.91 4.21
CA GLU A 207 -21.15 -16.30 4.01
C GLU A 207 -22.11 -15.24 4.55
N GLN A 208 -21.78 -14.62 5.69
CA GLN A 208 -22.55 -13.54 6.30
C GLN A 208 -21.97 -12.17 5.95
N PHE A 209 -21.97 -11.83 4.65
CA PHE A 209 -21.38 -10.61 4.10
C PHE A 209 -21.72 -9.32 4.88
N THR A 210 -22.99 -9.13 5.27
CA THR A 210 -23.46 -7.93 5.99
C THR A 210 -22.97 -7.82 7.44
N ARG A 211 -22.38 -8.88 8.00
CA ARG A 211 -21.81 -8.91 9.37
C ARG A 211 -20.29 -8.73 9.39
N LEU A 212 -19.66 -8.66 8.22
CA LEU A 212 -18.23 -8.39 8.12
C LEU A 212 -17.93 -7.00 8.67
N THR A 213 -16.75 -6.83 9.27
CA THR A 213 -16.30 -5.54 9.82
C THR A 213 -14.81 -5.34 9.56
N GLY A 214 -14.36 -4.09 9.48
CA GLY A 214 -12.93 -3.80 9.29
C GLY A 214 -12.39 -4.29 7.95
N GLU A 215 -11.19 -4.88 7.95
CA GLU A 215 -10.54 -5.32 6.71
C GLU A 215 -11.35 -6.35 5.92
N ASP A 216 -12.05 -7.26 6.59
CA ASP A 216 -12.89 -8.25 5.90
C ASP A 216 -14.09 -7.60 5.19
N ALA A 217 -14.69 -6.56 5.78
CA ALA A 217 -15.77 -5.82 5.11
C ALA A 217 -15.25 -5.03 3.90
N ARG A 218 -14.13 -4.31 4.06
CA ARG A 218 -13.48 -3.57 2.98
C ARG A 218 -13.12 -4.50 1.83
N PHE A 219 -12.45 -5.61 2.11
CA PHE A 219 -12.01 -6.55 1.08
C PHE A 219 -13.17 -7.28 0.41
N ALA A 220 -14.17 -7.75 1.18
CA ALA A 220 -15.37 -8.33 0.58
C ALA A 220 -16.08 -7.31 -0.32
N GLY A 221 -16.14 -6.04 0.10
CA GLY A 221 -16.61 -4.93 -0.73
C GLY A 221 -15.81 -4.75 -2.03
N HIS A 222 -14.47 -4.75 -1.96
CA HIS A 222 -13.62 -4.72 -3.15
C HIS A 222 -14.01 -5.85 -4.11
N SER A 223 -14.04 -7.09 -3.63
CA SER A 223 -14.38 -8.25 -4.45
C SER A 223 -15.79 -8.21 -5.04
N PHE A 224 -16.72 -7.54 -4.34
CA PHE A 224 -18.09 -7.35 -4.78
C PHE A 224 -18.18 -6.32 -5.91
N TRP A 225 -17.44 -5.21 -5.83
CA TRP A 225 -17.31 -4.25 -6.94
C TRP A 225 -16.61 -4.85 -8.14
N TYR A 226 -15.54 -5.62 -7.92
CA TYR A 226 -14.88 -6.39 -8.99
C TYR A 226 -15.86 -7.36 -9.66
N PHE A 227 -16.71 -8.06 -8.90
CA PHE A 227 -17.78 -8.90 -9.46
C PHE A 227 -18.84 -8.12 -10.23
N ILE A 228 -19.26 -6.94 -9.75
CA ILE A 228 -20.21 -6.10 -10.49
C ILE A 228 -19.61 -5.70 -11.84
N ALA A 229 -18.35 -5.26 -11.85
CA ALA A 229 -17.64 -4.90 -13.07
C ALA A 229 -17.46 -6.09 -14.03
N GLU A 230 -17.17 -7.29 -13.51
CA GLU A 230 -16.99 -8.51 -14.31
C GLU A 230 -18.31 -9.06 -14.88
N LYS A 231 -19.39 -9.07 -14.09
CA LYS A 231 -20.67 -9.69 -14.46
C LYS A 231 -21.59 -8.76 -15.25
N TYR A 232 -21.59 -7.47 -14.95
CA TYR A 232 -22.43 -6.47 -15.59
C TYR A 232 -21.58 -5.61 -16.53
N SER A 233 -21.08 -4.47 -16.05
CA SER A 233 -20.13 -3.61 -16.76
C SER A 233 -19.44 -2.64 -15.79
N PRO A 234 -18.20 -2.20 -16.05
CA PRO A 234 -17.59 -1.09 -15.31
C PRO A 234 -18.45 0.19 -15.31
N GLY A 235 -19.21 0.44 -16.38
CA GLY A 235 -20.11 1.60 -16.50
C GLY A 235 -21.31 1.61 -15.54
N ASP A 236 -21.62 0.47 -14.91
CA ASP A 236 -22.71 0.40 -13.93
C ASP A 236 -22.33 0.97 -12.56
N ILE A 237 -21.02 1.07 -12.27
CA ILE A 237 -20.50 1.64 -11.01
C ILE A 237 -20.94 3.10 -10.82
N PRO A 238 -20.66 4.04 -11.74
CA PRO A 238 -21.09 5.43 -11.58
C PRO A 238 -22.62 5.57 -11.55
N ASN A 239 -23.35 4.77 -12.32
CA ASN A 239 -24.80 4.74 -12.32
C ASN A 239 -25.38 4.33 -10.96
N LEU A 240 -24.78 3.31 -10.33
CA LEU A 240 -25.14 2.88 -8.97
C LEU A 240 -24.95 4.02 -7.99
N LEU A 241 -23.78 4.66 -7.96
CA LEU A 241 -23.51 5.79 -7.06
C LEU A 241 -24.53 6.92 -7.24
N TYR A 242 -24.84 7.27 -8.49
CA TYR A 242 -25.79 8.33 -8.83
C TYR A 242 -27.21 8.01 -8.33
N LEU A 243 -27.73 6.82 -8.63
CA LEU A 243 -29.09 6.45 -8.22
C LEU A 243 -29.23 6.20 -6.72
N ILE A 244 -28.18 5.73 -6.05
CA ILE A 244 -28.16 5.59 -4.58
C ILE A 244 -28.26 6.97 -3.93
N ARG A 245 -27.47 7.94 -4.42
CA ARG A 245 -27.52 9.32 -3.91
C ARG A 245 -28.90 9.94 -4.08
N ILE A 246 -29.49 9.85 -5.28
CA ILE A 246 -30.80 10.47 -5.57
C ILE A 246 -31.91 9.83 -4.75
N ASN A 247 -31.97 8.51 -4.71
CA ASN A 247 -33.04 7.79 -4.02
C ASN A 247 -32.81 7.67 -2.51
N ARG A 248 -31.61 8.04 -2.02
CA ARG A 248 -31.19 7.89 -0.62
C ARG A 248 -31.37 6.45 -0.11
N SER A 249 -31.19 5.47 -0.99
CA SER A 249 -31.46 4.06 -0.72
C SER A 249 -30.51 3.18 -1.52
N LEU A 250 -29.73 2.39 -0.79
CA LEU A 250 -28.84 1.39 -1.38
C LEU A 250 -29.66 0.36 -2.16
N GLU A 251 -30.76 -0.12 -1.58
CA GLU A 251 -31.64 -1.13 -2.17
C GLU A 251 -32.22 -0.68 -3.52
N ASN A 252 -32.74 0.55 -3.59
CA ASN A 252 -33.30 1.07 -4.84
C ASN A 252 -32.23 1.27 -5.92
N GLY A 253 -31.01 1.63 -5.53
CA GLY A 253 -29.89 1.75 -6.46
C GLY A 253 -29.61 0.42 -7.18
N PHE A 254 -29.46 -0.66 -6.42
CA PHE A 254 -29.24 -2.00 -6.98
C PHE A 254 -30.42 -2.46 -7.84
N LEU A 255 -31.65 -2.26 -7.37
CA LEU A 255 -32.84 -2.66 -8.11
C LEU A 255 -32.98 -1.93 -9.46
N PHE A 256 -32.68 -0.63 -9.51
CA PHE A 256 -32.85 0.18 -10.73
C PHE A 256 -31.71 0.02 -11.74
N VAL A 257 -30.47 -0.23 -11.28
CA VAL A 257 -29.33 -0.42 -12.19
C VAL A 257 -29.18 -1.89 -12.60
N LEU A 258 -29.10 -2.79 -11.62
CA LEU A 258 -28.79 -4.21 -11.86
C LEU A 258 -30.05 -5.08 -12.04
N GLY A 259 -31.24 -4.53 -11.80
CA GLY A 259 -32.50 -5.28 -11.87
C GLY A 259 -32.72 -6.29 -10.75
N THR A 260 -31.83 -6.34 -9.75
CA THR A 260 -31.86 -7.29 -8.62
C THR A 260 -31.76 -6.57 -7.28
N SER A 261 -32.32 -7.16 -6.23
CA SER A 261 -32.17 -6.66 -4.86
C SER A 261 -30.72 -6.80 -4.38
N LEU A 262 -30.29 -5.95 -3.43
CA LEU A 262 -28.92 -6.03 -2.87
C LEU A 262 -28.61 -7.43 -2.32
N ASN A 263 -29.54 -8.03 -1.57
CA ASN A 263 -29.35 -9.36 -1.00
C ASN A 263 -29.21 -10.43 -2.07
N GLN A 264 -30.01 -10.36 -3.15
CA GLN A 264 -29.89 -11.29 -4.26
C GLN A 264 -28.54 -11.14 -4.97
N THR A 265 -28.06 -9.92 -5.21
CA THR A 265 -26.75 -9.70 -5.82
C THR A 265 -25.62 -10.26 -4.95
N ILE A 266 -25.71 -10.11 -3.61
CA ILE A 266 -24.75 -10.70 -2.66
C ILE A 266 -24.79 -12.24 -2.71
N GLU A 267 -25.97 -12.85 -2.75
CA GLU A 267 -26.12 -14.32 -2.87
C GLU A 267 -25.55 -14.86 -4.19
N GLU A 268 -25.77 -14.13 -5.29
CA GLU A 268 -25.21 -14.45 -6.60
C GLU A 268 -23.68 -14.32 -6.60
N TRP A 269 -23.13 -13.27 -5.99
CA TRP A 269 -21.68 -13.09 -5.81
C TRP A 269 -21.05 -14.26 -5.04
N TYR A 270 -21.63 -14.61 -3.90
CA TYR A 270 -21.11 -15.69 -3.05
C TYR A 270 -21.15 -17.03 -3.79
N SER A 271 -22.27 -17.32 -4.46
CA SER A 271 -22.44 -18.56 -5.23
C SER A 271 -21.50 -18.63 -6.43
N TYR A 272 -21.31 -17.51 -7.15
CA TYR A 272 -20.39 -17.43 -8.29
C TYR A 272 -18.97 -17.83 -7.90
N TYR A 273 -18.41 -17.20 -6.86
CA TYR A 273 -17.06 -17.51 -6.41
C TYR A 273 -16.94 -18.87 -5.75
N ARG A 274 -17.95 -19.30 -4.97
CA ARG A 274 -17.95 -20.63 -4.37
C ARG A 274 -17.87 -21.72 -5.44
N ASP A 275 -18.69 -21.61 -6.48
CA ASP A 275 -18.76 -22.62 -7.53
C ASP A 275 -17.48 -22.62 -8.38
N ARG A 276 -16.95 -21.44 -8.71
CA ARG A 276 -15.66 -21.26 -9.39
C ARG A 276 -14.50 -21.87 -8.59
N TYR A 277 -14.33 -21.49 -7.33
CA TYR A 277 -13.22 -21.99 -6.52
C TYR A 277 -13.34 -23.48 -6.22
N THR A 278 -14.56 -24.01 -6.05
CA THR A 278 -14.79 -25.45 -5.90
C THR A 278 -14.39 -26.21 -7.17
N ALA A 279 -14.68 -25.68 -8.36
CA ALA A 279 -14.26 -26.29 -9.62
C ALA A 279 -12.73 -26.30 -9.78
N GLU A 280 -12.06 -25.22 -9.36
CA GLU A 280 -10.61 -25.08 -9.43
C GLU A 280 -9.84 -25.97 -8.46
N LEU A 281 -10.48 -26.58 -7.45
CA LEU A 281 -9.83 -27.56 -6.56
C LEU A 281 -9.39 -28.83 -7.30
N ARG A 282 -9.96 -29.13 -8.47
CA ARG A 282 -9.61 -30.33 -9.25
C ARG A 282 -8.16 -30.26 -9.70
N GLY A 283 -7.39 -31.31 -9.40
CA GLY A 283 -5.98 -31.42 -9.79
C GLY A 283 -5.01 -30.57 -8.96
N LYS A 284 -5.50 -29.84 -7.94
CA LYS A 284 -4.68 -29.09 -6.98
C LYS A 284 -4.50 -29.89 -5.68
N VAL A 285 -3.44 -29.56 -4.95
CA VAL A 285 -3.04 -30.26 -3.73
C VAL A 285 -3.19 -29.31 -2.53
N ASN A 286 -3.60 -29.83 -1.37
CA ASN A 286 -3.55 -29.10 -0.10
C ASN A 286 -2.16 -29.24 0.53
N PRO A 287 -1.71 -28.29 1.35
CA PRO A 287 -0.58 -28.56 2.25
C PRO A 287 -0.88 -29.80 3.11
N ASP A 288 0.15 -30.60 3.39
CA ASP A 288 0.01 -31.81 4.21
C ASP A 288 -0.22 -31.43 5.68
N GLU A 289 -1.45 -31.58 6.17
CA GLU A 289 -1.84 -31.28 7.55
C GLU A 289 -0.98 -32.01 8.59
N THR A 290 -0.41 -33.18 8.25
CA THR A 290 0.44 -33.94 9.17
C THR A 290 1.83 -33.31 9.36
N GLU A 291 2.23 -32.44 8.44
CA GLU A 291 3.50 -31.70 8.48
C GLU A 291 3.33 -30.26 9.00
N GLU A 292 2.16 -29.90 9.56
CA GLU A 292 1.96 -28.63 10.24
C GLU A 292 2.93 -28.49 11.43
N MET A 293 3.66 -27.38 11.48
CA MET A 293 4.59 -27.09 12.56
C MET A 293 3.82 -26.82 13.87
N ALA A 294 3.89 -27.78 14.79
CA ALA A 294 3.28 -27.66 16.11
C ALA A 294 3.75 -26.39 16.86
N ARG A 295 2.81 -25.51 17.22
CA ARG A 295 3.13 -24.25 17.92
C ARG A 295 1.99 -23.80 18.82
N LYS A 296 2.34 -23.18 19.95
CA LYS A 296 1.36 -22.46 20.79
C LYS A 296 0.93 -21.16 20.15
N THR A 297 -0.24 -21.17 19.52
CA THR A 297 -0.88 -19.98 18.97
C THR A 297 -1.78 -19.29 19.99
N ARG A 298 -1.95 -17.98 19.85
CA ARG A 298 -2.92 -17.19 20.62
C ARG A 298 -3.85 -16.48 19.65
N LYS A 299 -5.11 -16.34 20.04
CA LYS A 299 -6.08 -15.54 19.28
C LYS A 299 -5.58 -14.10 19.17
N ASN A 300 -5.76 -13.49 18.01
CA ASN A 300 -5.44 -12.09 17.69
C ASN A 300 -3.94 -11.74 17.66
N LEU A 301 -3.05 -12.74 17.56
CA LEU A 301 -1.64 -12.51 17.22
C LEU A 301 -1.40 -12.97 15.78
N VAL A 302 -0.63 -12.18 15.05
CA VAL A 302 -0.21 -12.52 13.68
C VAL A 302 1.16 -13.17 13.76
N TYR A 303 1.28 -14.41 13.27
CA TYR A 303 2.54 -15.12 13.17
C TYR A 303 3.02 -15.11 11.72
N HIS A 304 4.27 -14.76 11.45
CA HIS A 304 4.77 -14.58 10.09
C HIS A 304 6.30 -14.73 10.01
N SER A 305 6.80 -14.70 8.77
CA SER A 305 8.22 -14.73 8.39
C SER A 305 9.05 -15.78 9.12
N PRO A 306 8.66 -17.07 9.05
CA PRO A 306 9.48 -18.12 9.62
C PRO A 306 10.73 -18.34 8.75
N VAL A 307 11.85 -18.61 9.43
CA VAL A 307 13.11 -19.00 8.79
C VAL A 307 13.69 -20.22 9.51
N ILE A 308 14.20 -21.17 8.73
CA ILE A 308 14.75 -22.43 9.23
C ILE A 308 16.28 -22.36 9.23
N SER A 309 16.89 -22.92 10.26
CA SER A 309 18.34 -22.98 10.35
C SER A 309 18.91 -23.90 9.26
N PRO A 310 20.15 -23.68 8.77
CA PRO A 310 20.76 -24.51 7.72
C PRO A 310 20.92 -25.99 8.07
N ASN A 311 20.84 -26.37 9.35
CA ASN A 311 20.86 -27.76 9.82
C ASN A 311 19.44 -28.35 9.99
N GLY A 312 18.39 -27.57 9.77
CA GLY A 312 16.99 -28.00 9.86
C GLY A 312 16.46 -28.24 11.28
N GLN A 313 17.23 -27.89 12.31
CA GLN A 313 16.90 -28.15 13.71
C GLN A 313 16.14 -27.02 14.39
N ASP A 314 16.39 -25.77 14.03
CA ASP A 314 15.81 -24.60 14.66
C ASP A 314 14.98 -23.79 13.67
N VAL A 315 13.85 -23.27 14.12
CA VAL A 315 13.00 -22.34 13.38
C VAL A 315 12.87 -21.05 14.17
N ALA A 316 13.19 -19.94 13.53
CA ALA A 316 12.90 -18.61 14.05
C ALA A 316 11.66 -18.05 13.37
N TYR A 317 10.78 -17.38 14.12
CA TYR A 317 9.58 -16.76 13.55
C TYR A 317 9.11 -15.58 14.38
N LEU A 318 8.21 -14.80 13.80
CA LEU A 318 7.70 -13.58 14.41
C LEU A 318 6.30 -13.77 14.95
N SER A 319 6.00 -13.08 16.05
CA SER A 319 4.63 -12.81 16.45
C SER A 319 4.45 -11.32 16.62
N ASP A 320 3.45 -10.74 15.96
CA ASP A 320 3.01 -9.37 16.19
C ASP A 320 1.70 -9.33 16.97
N ASP A 321 1.61 -8.32 17.83
CA ASP A 321 0.49 -8.05 18.72
C ASP A 321 0.19 -6.55 18.60
N ILE A 322 -0.38 -6.17 17.46
CA ILE A 322 -0.82 -4.81 17.12
C ILE A 322 0.37 -3.81 17.19
N GLY A 323 1.47 -4.14 16.50
CA GLY A 323 2.71 -3.35 16.43
C GLY A 323 3.78 -3.73 17.46
N LYS A 324 3.48 -4.64 18.40
CA LYS A 324 4.45 -5.17 19.36
C LYS A 324 4.95 -6.55 18.93
N PHE A 325 6.13 -6.58 18.32
CA PHE A 325 6.74 -7.82 17.84
C PHE A 325 7.53 -8.59 18.90
N ARG A 326 7.63 -9.91 18.69
CA ARG A 326 8.54 -10.83 19.39
C ARG A 326 9.18 -11.76 18.39
N ILE A 327 10.49 -11.98 18.53
CA ILE A 327 11.24 -12.98 17.77
C ILE A 327 11.32 -14.25 18.62
N HIS A 328 10.74 -15.33 18.10
CA HIS A 328 10.71 -16.65 18.71
C HIS A 328 11.76 -17.53 18.05
N LEU A 329 12.39 -18.41 18.84
CA LEU A 329 13.28 -19.46 18.41
C LEU A 329 12.76 -20.78 18.99
N GLN A 330 12.53 -21.76 18.12
CA GLN A 330 11.88 -23.02 18.46
C GLN A 330 12.57 -24.18 17.75
N GLU A 331 12.80 -25.29 18.46
CA GLU A 331 13.33 -26.50 17.86
C GLU A 331 12.26 -27.19 16.98
N ALA A 332 12.67 -27.72 15.83
CA ALA A 332 11.81 -28.34 14.84
C ALA A 332 11.21 -29.65 15.40
N GLY A 333 9.94 -29.59 15.80
CA GLY A 333 9.19 -30.72 16.37
C GLY A 333 8.77 -30.49 17.83
N GLU A 334 9.38 -29.53 18.53
CA GLU A 334 8.87 -29.07 19.82
C GLU A 334 7.75 -28.04 19.62
N SER A 335 6.89 -27.83 20.62
CA SER A 335 5.86 -26.76 20.60
C SER A 335 6.24 -25.52 21.41
N LYS A 336 7.37 -25.56 22.13
CA LYS A 336 7.81 -24.52 23.05
C LYS A 336 8.87 -23.66 22.38
N ALA A 337 8.62 -22.36 22.32
CA ALA A 337 9.57 -21.39 21.78
C ALA A 337 10.20 -20.52 22.87
N ALA A 338 11.48 -20.18 22.70
CA ALA A 338 12.19 -19.17 23.46
C ALA A 338 12.07 -17.80 22.77
N VAL A 339 11.78 -16.74 23.53
CA VAL A 339 11.74 -15.38 22.97
C VAL A 339 13.12 -14.73 23.10
N ILE A 340 13.80 -14.53 21.97
CA ILE A 340 15.15 -13.97 21.95
C ILE A 340 15.16 -12.44 21.97
N LYS A 341 14.15 -11.81 21.37
CA LYS A 341 14.01 -10.35 21.27
C LYS A 341 12.55 -9.91 21.30
N LYS A 342 12.29 -8.74 21.88
CA LYS A 342 11.00 -8.06 21.90
C LYS A 342 11.22 -6.60 21.51
N GLY A 343 10.27 -6.01 20.79
CA GLY A 343 10.32 -4.61 20.38
C GLY A 343 8.94 -4.09 20.01
N GLY A 344 8.91 -2.89 19.41
CA GLY A 344 7.67 -2.23 19.01
C GLY A 344 6.81 -1.74 20.18
N MET A 345 5.63 -1.23 19.85
CA MET A 345 4.63 -0.74 20.80
C MET A 345 3.23 -1.18 20.34
N ARG A 346 2.35 -1.48 21.31
CA ARG A 346 0.95 -1.78 21.00
C ARG A 346 0.26 -0.47 20.62
N THR A 347 -0.35 -0.40 19.45
CA THR A 347 -0.99 0.82 18.97
C THR A 347 -2.18 0.53 18.07
N ARG A 348 -3.35 1.10 18.38
CA ARG A 348 -4.52 1.07 17.48
C ARG A 348 -4.65 2.32 16.62
N THR A 349 -3.84 3.33 16.91
CA THR A 349 -3.90 4.67 16.32
C THR A 349 -2.76 4.93 15.35
N ARG A 350 -1.90 3.95 15.07
CA ARG A 350 -0.78 4.06 14.13
C ARG A 350 -0.84 2.93 13.12
N ALA A 351 -0.22 3.11 11.96
CA ALA A 351 -0.07 2.04 11.00
C ALA A 351 0.80 0.93 11.59
N ILE A 352 0.32 -0.31 11.49
CA ILE A 352 1.07 -1.51 11.89
C ILE A 352 1.92 -1.92 10.71
N ASP A 353 3.21 -2.15 10.97
CA ASP A 353 4.18 -2.58 9.99
C ASP A 353 4.52 -4.06 10.23
N LEU A 354 3.98 -4.95 9.40
CA LEU A 354 4.24 -6.40 9.47
C LEU A 354 5.48 -6.83 8.67
N SER A 355 6.09 -5.92 7.90
CA SER A 355 7.33 -6.22 7.17
C SER A 355 8.55 -6.26 8.11
N TYR A 356 8.43 -5.70 9.32
CA TYR A 356 9.48 -5.63 10.32
C TYR A 356 9.11 -6.39 11.61
N PRO A 357 10.07 -7.07 12.27
CA PRO A 357 11.49 -7.16 11.93
C PRO A 357 11.81 -8.14 10.80
N LEU A 358 12.98 -8.03 10.19
CA LEU A 358 13.53 -9.04 9.27
C LEU A 358 14.40 -10.03 10.05
N VAL A 359 14.43 -11.30 9.64
CA VAL A 359 15.21 -12.36 10.30
C VAL A 359 15.90 -13.24 9.26
N ALA A 360 17.18 -13.59 9.47
CA ALA A 360 17.90 -14.51 8.60
C ALA A 360 18.96 -15.32 9.38
N TRP A 361 19.25 -16.54 8.91
CA TRP A 361 20.29 -17.40 9.47
C TRP A 361 21.61 -17.29 8.70
N SER A 362 22.72 -17.32 9.43
CA SER A 362 24.05 -17.44 8.82
C SER A 362 24.22 -18.80 8.13
N PRO A 363 25.03 -18.91 7.06
CA PRO A 363 25.22 -20.17 6.32
C PRO A 363 25.75 -21.32 7.19
N ASP A 364 26.49 -21.01 8.26
CA ASP A 364 26.96 -22.01 9.21
C ASP A 364 25.90 -22.49 10.21
N GLY A 365 24.81 -21.73 10.39
CA GLY A 365 23.72 -21.97 11.34
C GLY A 365 23.96 -21.48 12.76
N LYS A 366 25.04 -20.72 13.00
CA LYS A 366 25.42 -20.28 14.35
C LYS A 366 24.89 -18.91 14.74
N ILE A 367 24.60 -18.06 13.76
CA ILE A 367 24.18 -16.68 13.98
C ILE A 367 22.79 -16.48 13.40
N LEU A 368 21.86 -16.07 14.25
CA LEU A 368 20.56 -15.55 13.85
C LEU A 368 20.64 -14.02 13.83
N ALA A 369 20.52 -13.43 12.66
CA ALA A 369 20.47 -11.98 12.48
C ALA A 369 19.02 -11.51 12.44
N ALA A 370 18.75 -10.33 12.99
CA ALA A 370 17.49 -9.64 12.82
C ALA A 370 17.71 -8.14 12.63
N ILE A 371 16.96 -7.52 11.70
CA ILE A 371 16.94 -6.07 11.50
C ILE A 371 15.59 -5.54 11.96
N TYR A 372 15.60 -4.50 12.78
CA TYR A 372 14.39 -3.87 13.28
C TYR A 372 14.61 -2.38 13.53
N GLU A 373 13.53 -1.64 13.70
CA GLU A 373 13.60 -0.21 14.00
C GLU A 373 13.42 0.08 15.50
N LYS A 374 14.18 1.04 16.01
CA LYS A 374 14.01 1.56 17.36
C LYS A 374 14.25 3.06 17.40
N ARG A 375 13.18 3.83 17.63
CA ARG A 375 13.21 5.30 17.72
C ARG A 375 13.77 5.92 16.42
N ASP A 376 13.20 5.56 15.27
CA ASP A 376 13.58 6.07 13.95
C ASP A 376 15.02 5.71 13.54
N LYS A 377 15.55 4.60 14.09
CA LYS A 377 16.88 4.08 13.78
C LYS A 377 16.81 2.62 13.41
N THR A 378 17.43 2.27 12.28
CA THR A 378 17.60 0.88 11.85
C THR A 378 18.72 0.22 12.63
N VAL A 379 18.42 -0.93 13.21
CA VAL A 379 19.31 -1.65 14.13
C VAL A 379 19.46 -3.10 13.68
N LEU A 380 20.72 -3.55 13.56
CA LEU A 380 21.08 -4.95 13.36
C LEU A 380 21.29 -5.62 14.72
N PHE A 381 20.57 -6.70 14.98
CA PHE A 381 20.73 -7.57 16.13
C PHE A 381 21.25 -8.92 15.68
N THR A 382 22.22 -9.47 16.40
CA THR A 382 22.72 -10.82 16.17
C THR A 382 22.61 -11.62 17.46
N TYR A 383 22.22 -12.88 17.30
CA TYR A 383 22.12 -13.86 18.37
C TYR A 383 22.94 -15.09 17.97
N ASN A 384 23.98 -15.39 18.76
CA ASN A 384 24.76 -16.60 18.58
C ASN A 384 24.10 -17.75 19.34
N THR A 385 23.82 -18.85 18.65
CA THR A 385 23.11 -20.01 19.22
C THR A 385 23.99 -20.83 20.17
N ASP A 386 25.31 -20.87 19.93
CA ASP A 386 26.27 -21.67 20.72
C ASP A 386 26.45 -21.09 22.14
N ASP A 387 26.73 -19.79 22.26
CA ASP A 387 27.04 -19.12 23.53
C ASP A 387 25.90 -18.22 24.06
N LYS A 388 24.79 -18.10 23.31
CA LYS A 388 23.63 -17.25 23.60
C LYS A 388 23.95 -15.74 23.68
N LYS A 389 25.10 -15.32 23.13
CA LYS A 389 25.52 -13.91 23.10
C LYS A 389 24.60 -13.10 22.20
N LYS A 390 24.25 -11.90 22.66
CA LYS A 390 23.40 -10.94 21.96
C LYS A 390 24.19 -9.70 21.67
N GLU A 391 24.28 -9.31 20.40
CA GLU A 391 24.92 -8.07 19.99
C GLU A 391 23.92 -7.18 19.24
N THR A 392 24.18 -5.87 19.24
CA THR A 392 23.30 -4.89 18.61
C THR A 392 24.17 -3.78 18.03
N LYS A 393 23.98 -3.51 16.75
CA LYS A 393 24.75 -2.52 15.98
C LYS A 393 23.81 -1.55 15.28
N ASP A 394 24.12 -0.26 15.40
CA ASP A 394 23.42 0.80 14.68
C ASP A 394 23.82 0.77 13.20
N ILE A 395 22.84 0.68 12.30
CA ILE A 395 23.01 0.72 10.85
C ILE A 395 22.17 1.84 10.21
N SER A 396 21.93 2.94 10.93
CA SER A 396 21.11 4.10 10.52
C SER A 396 21.64 4.85 9.28
N ARG A 397 22.71 4.37 8.64
CA ARG A 397 23.13 4.85 7.32
C ARG A 397 22.13 4.47 6.21
N PHE A 398 21.34 3.43 6.46
CA PHE A 398 20.23 3.00 5.63
C PHE A 398 18.96 3.62 6.20
N GLN A 399 18.12 4.22 5.37
CA GLN A 399 16.82 4.74 5.83
C GLN A 399 15.92 3.58 6.26
N ARG A 400 15.90 2.50 5.47
CA ARG A 400 15.20 1.25 5.80
C ARG A 400 15.75 0.09 4.99
N VAL A 401 15.79 -1.11 5.56
CA VAL A 401 16.14 -2.36 4.88
C VAL A 401 14.85 -3.13 4.57
N LEU A 402 14.58 -3.50 3.32
CA LEU A 402 13.31 -4.16 2.94
C LEU A 402 13.37 -5.67 3.09
N ASP A 403 14.51 -6.27 2.76
CA ASP A 403 14.76 -7.69 2.95
C ASP A 403 16.25 -7.95 3.20
N MET A 404 16.58 -9.10 3.80
CA MET A 404 17.92 -9.47 4.21
C MET A 404 18.17 -10.95 4.00
N SER A 405 19.32 -11.28 3.40
CA SER A 405 19.88 -12.62 3.44
C SER A 405 21.36 -12.58 3.84
N PHE A 406 21.89 -13.70 4.30
CA PHE A 406 23.34 -13.85 4.33
C PHE A 406 23.88 -14.10 2.91
N GLY A 407 25.13 -13.70 2.71
CA GLY A 407 25.88 -13.92 1.48
C GLY A 407 26.83 -15.11 1.59
N LYS A 408 27.94 -15.03 0.83
CA LYS A 408 29.03 -16.02 0.79
C LYS A 408 29.53 -16.52 2.15
N ASN A 409 29.52 -15.69 3.18
CA ASN A 409 30.04 -16.03 4.50
C ASN A 409 29.19 -15.39 5.62
N ASN A 410 29.44 -15.81 6.87
CA ASN A 410 28.74 -15.31 8.05
C ASN A 410 28.96 -13.82 8.36
N ASN A 411 29.82 -13.13 7.60
CA ASN A 411 30.13 -11.72 7.80
C ASN A 411 29.45 -10.82 6.73
N MET A 412 29.00 -11.39 5.61
CA MET A 412 28.39 -10.63 4.51
C MET A 412 26.88 -10.81 4.54
N LEU A 413 26.16 -9.70 4.60
CA LEU A 413 24.73 -9.62 4.35
C LEU A 413 24.47 -9.06 2.96
N VAL A 414 23.45 -9.57 2.28
CA VAL A 414 22.87 -9.00 1.08
C VAL A 414 21.52 -8.40 1.48
N LEU A 415 21.33 -7.13 1.17
CA LEU A 415 20.22 -6.32 1.65
C LEU A 415 19.52 -5.69 0.45
N SER A 416 18.19 -5.67 0.45
CA SER A 416 17.44 -4.66 -0.31
C SER A 416 17.23 -3.49 0.62
N VAL A 417 17.59 -2.28 0.19
CA VAL A 417 17.60 -1.09 1.02
C VAL A 417 16.88 0.03 0.31
N MET A 418 15.97 0.64 1.05
CA MET A 418 15.28 1.85 0.64
C MET A 418 16.11 3.07 1.03
N ASN A 419 16.50 3.88 0.05
CA ASN A 419 17.18 5.15 0.23
C ASN A 419 16.74 6.17 -0.82
N ASN A 420 16.48 7.42 -0.42
CA ASN A 420 16.11 8.52 -1.33
C ASN A 420 14.93 8.21 -2.26
N GLY A 421 13.98 7.40 -1.77
CA GLY A 421 12.80 7.01 -2.55
C GLY A 421 12.99 5.85 -3.51
N GLN A 422 14.13 5.17 -3.48
CA GLN A 422 14.40 4.01 -4.34
C GLN A 422 14.78 2.80 -3.50
N SER A 423 14.43 1.60 -3.98
CA SER A 423 14.89 0.34 -3.41
C SER A 423 16.04 -0.24 -4.26
N ASP A 424 17.21 -0.38 -3.65
CA ASP A 424 18.44 -0.86 -4.30
C ASP A 424 19.06 -2.02 -3.52
N ILE A 425 19.86 -2.84 -4.19
CA ILE A 425 20.61 -3.94 -3.57
C ILE A 425 21.96 -3.46 -3.04
N TYR A 426 22.28 -3.82 -1.80
CA TYR A 426 23.55 -3.56 -1.14
C TYR A 426 24.15 -4.83 -0.56
N THR A 427 25.47 -4.87 -0.46
CA THR A 427 26.16 -5.79 0.45
C THR A 427 26.67 -5.04 1.68
N TYR A 428 26.53 -5.65 2.85
CA TYR A 428 26.96 -5.09 4.13
C TYR A 428 27.81 -6.10 4.91
N PHE A 429 29.00 -5.66 5.34
CA PHE A 429 29.92 -6.50 6.11
C PHE A 429 29.81 -6.21 7.61
N ILE A 430 29.39 -7.19 8.41
CA ILE A 430 29.04 -7.04 9.82
C ILE A 430 30.23 -6.53 10.66
N ASN A 431 31.41 -7.11 10.47
CA ASN A 431 32.58 -6.83 11.31
C ASN A 431 33.13 -5.40 11.13
N ASN A 432 33.24 -4.92 9.89
CA ASN A 432 33.88 -3.63 9.58
C ASN A 432 32.91 -2.55 9.07
N ALA A 433 31.61 -2.84 8.98
CA ALA A 433 30.57 -1.94 8.45
C ALA A 433 30.83 -1.45 7.00
N ARG A 434 31.63 -2.18 6.21
CA ARG A 434 31.82 -1.87 4.78
C ARG A 434 30.49 -2.09 4.05
N VAL A 435 30.16 -1.16 3.16
CA VAL A 435 28.97 -1.21 2.31
C VAL A 435 29.39 -1.08 0.86
N GLU A 436 28.78 -1.89 -0.01
CA GLU A 436 28.91 -1.78 -1.46
C GLU A 436 27.50 -1.79 -2.05
N GLN A 437 27.17 -0.75 -2.81
CA GLN A 437 25.91 -0.63 -3.55
C GLN A 437 26.05 -1.38 -4.87
N ILE A 438 25.12 -2.29 -5.16
CA ILE A 438 25.12 -3.12 -6.37
C ILE A 438 24.26 -2.47 -7.46
N THR A 439 23.04 -2.07 -7.12
CA THR A 439 22.11 -1.40 -8.03
C THR A 439 21.92 0.06 -7.63
N ASN A 440 21.71 0.92 -8.62
CA ASN A 440 21.57 2.38 -8.44
C ASN A 440 20.92 2.96 -9.70
N ASP A 441 19.70 2.49 -9.94
CA ASP A 441 18.87 2.85 -11.09
C ASP A 441 17.47 3.26 -10.60
N TYR A 442 16.47 3.28 -11.48
CA TYR A 442 15.11 3.70 -11.16
C TYR A 442 14.16 2.52 -10.91
N TYR A 443 14.67 1.30 -10.92
CA TYR A 443 13.88 0.08 -10.74
C TYR A 443 13.86 -0.34 -9.27
N ASP A 444 12.73 -0.89 -8.84
CA ASP A 444 12.63 -1.43 -7.49
C ASP A 444 13.31 -2.79 -7.43
N ASP A 445 14.36 -2.90 -6.63
CA ASP A 445 15.10 -4.15 -6.45
C ASP A 445 14.83 -4.78 -5.08
N LEU A 446 14.14 -5.91 -5.11
CA LEU A 446 13.53 -6.55 -3.96
C LEU A 446 14.02 -7.98 -3.76
N SER A 447 13.85 -8.48 -2.54
CA SER A 447 14.04 -9.89 -2.17
C SER A 447 15.38 -10.53 -2.61
N PRO A 448 16.55 -9.91 -2.37
CA PRO A 448 17.81 -10.47 -2.85
C PRO A 448 18.20 -11.72 -2.07
N ARG A 449 18.72 -12.72 -2.79
CA ARG A 449 19.36 -13.90 -2.22
C ARG A 449 20.70 -14.17 -2.86
N TYR A 450 21.64 -14.58 -2.05
CA TYR A 450 22.90 -15.10 -2.53
C TYR A 450 22.74 -16.54 -3.00
N ILE A 451 23.11 -16.80 -4.25
CA ILE A 451 23.04 -18.13 -4.87
C ILE A 451 24.44 -18.55 -5.28
N LYS A 452 24.77 -19.81 -5.00
CA LYS A 452 25.98 -20.46 -5.49
C LYS A 452 25.60 -21.85 -5.99
N THR A 453 25.94 -22.16 -7.23
CA THR A 453 25.63 -23.44 -7.86
C THR A 453 26.90 -24.22 -8.23
N ASP A 454 26.77 -25.53 -8.39
CA ASP A 454 27.86 -26.46 -8.73
C ASP A 454 28.43 -26.23 -10.14
N ASN A 455 27.62 -25.70 -11.06
CA ASN A 455 28.06 -25.35 -12.41
C ASN A 455 28.80 -24.01 -12.49
N GLY A 456 29.19 -23.43 -11.34
CA GLY A 456 30.11 -22.31 -11.25
C GLY A 456 29.48 -20.92 -11.21
N TYR A 457 28.14 -20.82 -11.16
CA TYR A 457 27.48 -19.53 -10.96
C TYR A 457 27.52 -19.12 -9.48
N GLU A 458 28.02 -17.92 -9.20
CA GLU A 458 28.10 -17.35 -7.86
C GLU A 458 27.66 -15.88 -7.90
N GLY A 459 26.53 -15.57 -7.26
CA GLY A 459 25.90 -14.26 -7.45
C GLY A 459 24.71 -13.96 -6.55
N ILE A 460 23.99 -12.90 -6.92
CA ILE A 460 22.79 -12.43 -6.23
C ILE A 460 21.61 -12.55 -7.18
N LEU A 461 20.60 -13.32 -6.79
CA LEU A 461 19.30 -13.41 -7.46
C LEU A 461 18.33 -12.47 -6.74
N PHE A 462 17.62 -11.62 -7.48
CA PHE A 462 16.68 -10.65 -6.91
C PHE A 462 15.48 -10.46 -7.84
N ALA A 463 14.39 -9.96 -7.28
CA ALA A 463 13.17 -9.61 -8.01
C ALA A 463 13.19 -8.12 -8.35
N SER A 464 12.81 -7.75 -9.57
CA SER A 464 12.81 -6.36 -10.00
C SER A 464 11.78 -6.09 -11.08
N ASN A 465 11.20 -4.90 -11.07
CA ASN A 465 10.27 -4.43 -12.11
C ASN A 465 10.98 -3.88 -13.36
N ARG A 466 12.27 -4.20 -13.53
CA ARG A 466 13.07 -3.81 -14.68
C ARG A 466 12.71 -4.57 -15.94
N ASP A 467 12.87 -3.92 -17.08
CA ASP A 467 12.81 -4.51 -18.43
C ASP A 467 14.19 -4.55 -19.11
N ASP A 468 15.17 -3.80 -18.59
CA ASP A 468 16.55 -3.79 -19.05
C ASP A 468 17.40 -4.87 -18.35
N LYS A 469 18.28 -5.49 -19.13
CA LYS A 469 19.25 -6.51 -18.69
C LYS A 469 20.55 -5.88 -18.20
N ARG A 470 20.67 -4.56 -18.15
CA ARG A 470 21.91 -3.87 -17.80
C ARG A 470 21.78 -2.97 -16.59
N LEU A 471 22.79 -3.02 -15.72
CA LEU A 471 22.95 -2.10 -14.61
C LEU A 471 23.57 -0.79 -15.11
N GLU A 472 22.72 0.19 -15.37
CA GLU A 472 23.13 1.53 -15.72
C GLU A 472 22.84 2.51 -14.59
N ARG A 473 23.80 3.38 -14.29
CA ARG A 473 23.58 4.42 -13.28
C ARG A 473 22.86 5.59 -13.93
N THR A 474 21.57 5.70 -13.67
CA THR A 474 20.77 6.82 -14.16
C THR A 474 21.07 8.08 -13.36
N ARG A 475 21.50 9.15 -14.03
CA ARG A 475 21.78 10.44 -13.37
C ARG A 475 20.56 11.36 -13.28
N ASN A 476 19.62 11.23 -14.23
CA ASN A 476 18.40 12.03 -14.30
C ASN A 476 17.17 11.11 -14.42
N ILE A 477 16.27 11.20 -13.46
CA ILE A 477 14.97 10.51 -13.47
C ILE A 477 13.97 11.46 -14.14
N ASP A 478 14.06 11.63 -15.46
CA ASP A 478 13.12 12.50 -16.20
C ASP A 478 11.87 11.73 -16.66
N SER A 479 11.92 10.39 -16.63
CA SER A 479 10.80 9.48 -16.89
C SER A 479 10.05 9.11 -15.60
N ILE A 480 8.79 8.70 -15.76
CA ILE A 480 7.99 8.10 -14.68
C ILE A 480 8.69 6.82 -14.21
N LEU A 481 8.84 6.64 -12.89
CA LEU A 481 9.42 5.40 -12.35
C LEU A 481 8.50 4.22 -12.72
N PRO A 482 9.07 3.09 -13.16
CA PRO A 482 8.30 1.94 -13.58
C PRO A 482 7.49 1.39 -12.40
N VAL A 483 6.30 0.92 -12.73
CA VAL A 483 5.38 0.22 -11.83
C VAL A 483 4.94 -1.06 -12.52
N GLY A 484 4.65 -2.10 -11.75
CA GLY A 484 4.15 -3.35 -12.30
C GLY A 484 4.74 -4.59 -11.64
N ASN A 485 4.72 -5.68 -12.39
CA ASN A 485 5.17 -6.98 -11.92
C ASN A 485 6.69 -7.10 -11.89
N ASN A 486 7.18 -8.01 -11.06
CA ASN A 486 8.61 -8.28 -10.95
C ASN A 486 9.00 -9.49 -11.78
N ASP A 487 10.11 -9.39 -12.49
CA ASP A 487 10.85 -10.52 -13.04
C ASP A 487 12.09 -10.80 -12.16
N LEU A 488 12.69 -11.98 -12.31
CA LEU A 488 13.93 -12.34 -11.62
C LEU A 488 15.16 -12.00 -12.44
N TYR A 489 16.17 -11.48 -11.76
CA TYR A 489 17.46 -11.11 -12.33
C TYR A 489 18.61 -11.65 -11.50
N PHE A 490 19.63 -12.17 -12.18
CA PHE A 490 20.84 -12.69 -11.56
C PHE A 490 22.04 -11.81 -11.86
N TYR A 491 22.64 -11.27 -10.79
CA TYR A 491 23.87 -10.50 -10.81
C TYR A 491 25.07 -11.39 -10.47
N LYS A 492 26.04 -11.47 -11.39
CA LYS A 492 27.29 -12.24 -11.22
C LYS A 492 28.25 -11.49 -10.29
N TYR A 493 28.25 -11.88 -9.02
CA TYR A 493 29.01 -11.18 -7.97
C TYR A 493 30.52 -11.39 -8.11
N ASP A 494 30.94 -12.56 -8.58
CA ASP A 494 32.34 -12.93 -8.82
C ASP A 494 33.01 -12.07 -9.91
N LYS A 495 32.30 -11.81 -11.01
CA LYS A 495 32.79 -11.05 -12.18
C LYS A 495 32.52 -9.55 -12.08
N LYS A 496 31.66 -9.12 -11.15
CA LYS A 496 31.14 -7.74 -11.07
C LYS A 496 30.59 -7.24 -12.40
N SER A 497 29.84 -8.12 -13.09
CA SER A 497 29.26 -7.84 -14.41
C SER A 497 28.18 -6.76 -14.29
N LYS A 498 28.18 -5.78 -15.19
CA LYS A 498 27.04 -4.85 -15.32
C LYS A 498 25.87 -5.49 -16.06
N ASP A 499 26.13 -6.52 -16.86
CA ASP A 499 25.09 -7.25 -17.57
C ASP A 499 24.52 -8.31 -16.64
N LEU A 500 23.21 -8.25 -16.45
CA LEU A 500 22.40 -9.17 -15.66
C LEU A 500 21.93 -10.33 -16.54
N VAL A 501 21.76 -11.49 -15.92
CA VAL A 501 21.03 -12.60 -16.55
C VAL A 501 19.58 -12.47 -16.12
N GLN A 502 18.71 -12.17 -17.08
CA GLN A 502 17.27 -12.19 -16.83
C GLN A 502 16.82 -13.65 -16.73
N VAL A 503 16.24 -14.01 -15.59
CA VAL A 503 15.89 -15.38 -15.21
C VAL A 503 14.47 -15.73 -15.64
N THR A 504 13.55 -14.76 -15.55
CA THR A 504 12.16 -14.89 -16.00
C THR A 504 11.81 -13.81 -17.02
N HIS A 505 10.85 -14.12 -17.89
CA HIS A 505 10.48 -13.29 -19.02
C HIS A 505 8.96 -13.19 -19.10
N THR A 506 8.34 -12.66 -18.05
CA THR A 506 6.92 -12.86 -17.82
C THR A 506 6.20 -11.58 -17.42
N ARG A 507 6.00 -10.69 -18.39
CA ARG A 507 5.40 -9.33 -18.23
C ARG A 507 4.16 -9.25 -17.32
N ASN A 508 3.27 -10.24 -17.40
CA ASN A 508 1.97 -10.22 -16.71
C ASN A 508 1.93 -11.13 -15.48
N ILE A 509 3.07 -11.61 -15.01
CA ILE A 509 3.21 -12.54 -13.90
C ILE A 509 4.25 -11.89 -12.98
N SER A 510 4.10 -12.08 -11.68
CA SER A 510 5.00 -11.50 -10.70
C SER A 510 5.78 -12.60 -9.99
N GLU A 511 7.09 -12.58 -10.18
CA GLU A 511 8.03 -13.47 -9.52
C GLU A 511 8.66 -12.82 -8.28
N THR A 512 8.63 -13.55 -7.17
CA THR A 512 9.12 -13.03 -5.88
C THR A 512 9.78 -14.11 -5.03
N ALA A 513 10.37 -13.69 -3.91
CA ALA A 513 10.98 -14.56 -2.90
C ALA A 513 11.90 -15.65 -3.49
N PRO A 514 12.92 -15.31 -4.30
CA PRO A 514 13.90 -16.31 -4.71
C PRO A 514 14.59 -16.91 -3.48
N ILE A 515 15.08 -18.14 -3.59
CA ILE A 515 15.91 -18.87 -2.61
C ILE A 515 16.83 -19.85 -3.34
N ALA A 516 17.97 -20.21 -2.74
CA ALA A 516 18.74 -21.38 -3.19
C ALA A 516 17.93 -22.64 -2.87
N PHE A 517 17.79 -23.58 -3.80
CA PHE A 517 16.93 -24.76 -3.60
C PHE A 517 17.75 -26.02 -3.31
N ASN A 518 18.89 -26.17 -3.98
CA ASN A 518 19.96 -27.10 -3.67
C ASN A 518 21.24 -26.60 -4.36
N ASP A 519 22.26 -27.45 -4.47
CA ASP A 519 23.54 -27.07 -5.09
C ASP A 519 23.44 -26.82 -6.61
N THR A 520 22.35 -27.25 -7.27
CA THR A 520 22.16 -27.06 -8.72
C THR A 520 21.07 -26.04 -9.06
N TYR A 521 19.98 -26.04 -8.30
CA TYR A 521 18.76 -25.30 -8.60
C TYR A 521 18.53 -24.17 -7.59
N PHE A 522 17.94 -23.07 -8.07
CA PHE A 522 17.26 -22.06 -7.25
C PHE A 522 15.75 -22.27 -7.33
N ALA A 523 15.00 -21.69 -6.39
CA ALA A 523 13.55 -21.68 -6.38
C ALA A 523 13.01 -20.27 -6.14
N PHE A 524 11.77 -20.04 -6.54
CA PHE A 524 11.07 -18.78 -6.39
C PHE A 524 9.56 -19.00 -6.39
N LEU A 525 8.80 -17.97 -6.04
CA LEU A 525 7.34 -17.98 -6.10
C LEU A 525 6.88 -17.21 -7.33
N SER A 526 5.94 -17.79 -8.08
CA SER A 526 5.33 -17.17 -9.27
C SER A 526 3.84 -17.43 -9.26
N ASP A 527 3.06 -16.41 -9.64
CA ASP A 527 1.61 -16.48 -9.80
C ASP A 527 1.18 -16.84 -11.24
N TYR A 528 2.04 -17.54 -12.00
CA TYR A 528 1.84 -17.93 -13.40
C TYR A 528 0.41 -18.41 -13.75
N ASN A 529 -0.19 -19.25 -12.90
CA ASN A 529 -1.55 -19.77 -13.14
C ASN A 529 -2.65 -19.04 -12.38
N GLY A 530 -2.34 -17.93 -11.72
CA GLY A 530 -3.23 -17.17 -10.84
C GLY A 530 -3.19 -17.59 -9.36
N ILE A 531 -2.36 -18.58 -9.00
CA ILE A 531 -2.08 -18.98 -7.61
C ILE A 531 -0.56 -19.00 -7.45
N ARG A 532 -0.03 -18.38 -6.39
CA ARG A 532 1.42 -18.37 -6.12
C ARG A 532 1.92 -19.76 -5.79
N ASN A 533 2.62 -20.35 -6.75
CA ASN A 533 3.24 -21.67 -6.66
C ASN A 533 4.76 -21.55 -6.68
N ARG A 534 5.45 -22.57 -6.18
CA ARG A 534 6.90 -22.65 -6.26
C ARG A 534 7.33 -23.13 -7.64
N PHE A 535 8.30 -22.42 -8.18
CA PHE A 535 9.05 -22.80 -9.36
C PHE A 535 10.49 -23.06 -8.95
N ALA A 536 11.17 -23.93 -9.71
CA ALA A 536 12.60 -24.11 -9.61
C ALA A 536 13.24 -23.86 -10.96
N GLY A 537 14.51 -23.44 -10.94
CA GLY A 537 15.27 -23.22 -12.14
C GLY A 537 16.77 -23.38 -11.93
N TYR A 538 17.49 -23.42 -13.04
CA TYR A 538 18.95 -23.46 -13.06
C TYR A 538 19.47 -22.50 -14.14
N LEU A 539 20.69 -22.01 -13.94
CA LEU A 539 21.40 -21.16 -14.89
C LEU A 539 22.24 -22.05 -15.81
N ASP A 540 22.30 -21.70 -17.08
CA ASP A 540 23.12 -22.39 -18.07
C ASP A 540 23.65 -21.39 -19.10
N THR A 541 24.64 -21.83 -19.88
CA THR A 541 25.30 -21.02 -20.89
C THR A 541 25.03 -21.62 -22.27
N ILE A 542 24.42 -20.84 -23.16
CA ILE A 542 24.15 -21.28 -24.53
C ILE A 542 24.99 -20.50 -25.53
N TYR A 543 25.35 -21.16 -26.63
CA TYR A 543 26.00 -20.49 -27.76
C TYR A 543 25.06 -19.42 -28.33
N ASP A 544 25.54 -18.19 -28.44
CA ASP A 544 24.75 -17.08 -28.98
C ASP A 544 25.13 -16.82 -30.45
N HIS A 545 26.39 -16.45 -30.70
CA HIS A 545 26.92 -16.23 -32.04
C HIS A 545 28.46 -16.33 -32.06
N THR A 546 29.06 -16.39 -33.24
CA THR A 546 30.52 -16.30 -33.42
C THR A 546 30.87 -14.92 -33.94
N ASN A 547 31.65 -14.16 -33.15
CA ASN A 547 32.21 -12.91 -33.60
C ASN A 547 33.40 -13.15 -34.52
N THR A 548 33.44 -12.44 -35.64
CA THR A 548 34.60 -12.43 -36.53
C THR A 548 35.39 -11.15 -36.29
N ILE A 549 36.59 -11.27 -35.72
CA ILE A 549 37.48 -10.13 -35.47
C ILE A 549 38.56 -10.12 -36.54
N LEU A 550 38.54 -9.07 -37.36
CA LEU A 550 39.51 -8.81 -38.40
C LEU A 550 40.53 -7.80 -37.89
N TYR A 551 41.80 -8.21 -37.85
CA TYR A 551 42.93 -7.34 -37.55
C TYR A 551 43.53 -6.85 -38.87
N LEU A 552 43.52 -5.54 -39.03
CA LEU A 552 44.23 -4.83 -40.08
C LEU A 552 45.47 -4.17 -39.48
N SER A 553 46.37 -3.72 -40.35
CA SER A 553 47.65 -3.11 -39.97
C SER A 553 47.51 -1.89 -39.03
N ASP A 554 46.38 -1.17 -39.11
CA ASP A 554 46.10 0.05 -38.34
C ASP A 554 44.79 0.02 -37.53
N SER A 555 43.98 -1.03 -37.66
CA SER A 555 42.61 -1.04 -37.15
C SER A 555 42.08 -2.45 -36.88
N VAL A 556 41.03 -2.55 -36.06
CA VAL A 556 40.34 -3.80 -35.74
C VAL A 556 38.87 -3.64 -36.10
N VAL A 557 38.35 -4.54 -36.94
CA VAL A 557 36.94 -4.57 -37.34
C VAL A 557 36.28 -5.80 -36.72
N VAL A 558 35.20 -5.60 -35.99
CA VAL A 558 34.39 -6.69 -35.41
C VAL A 558 33.17 -6.90 -36.28
N ASN A 559 32.92 -8.16 -36.66
CA ASN A 559 31.84 -8.59 -37.55
C ASN A 559 31.79 -7.81 -38.86
N PRO A 560 32.87 -7.84 -39.68
CA PRO A 560 32.89 -7.14 -40.96
C PRO A 560 31.76 -7.66 -41.87
N THR A 561 31.05 -6.75 -42.52
CA THR A 561 30.07 -7.07 -43.58
C THR A 561 30.73 -7.40 -44.93
N TRP A 562 32.07 -7.46 -44.95
CA TRP A 562 32.89 -7.66 -46.13
C TRP A 562 32.98 -9.14 -46.51
N ASP A 563 33.18 -9.44 -47.80
CA ASP A 563 33.52 -10.79 -48.22
C ASP A 563 34.92 -11.15 -47.72
N ILE A 564 34.98 -12.10 -46.79
CA ILE A 564 36.22 -12.59 -46.16
C ILE A 564 37.23 -13.06 -47.22
N SER A 565 36.75 -13.56 -48.36
CA SER A 565 37.58 -14.02 -49.49
C SER A 565 38.38 -12.88 -50.15
N GLU A 566 37.84 -11.67 -50.12
CA GLU A 566 38.48 -10.46 -50.62
C GLU A 566 39.39 -9.83 -49.57
N VAL A 567 39.05 -9.97 -48.29
CA VAL A 567 39.86 -9.48 -47.16
C VAL A 567 41.25 -10.10 -47.15
N TYR A 568 41.40 -11.40 -47.45
CA TYR A 568 42.71 -12.07 -47.55
C TYR A 568 43.62 -11.51 -48.65
N LYS A 569 43.09 -10.73 -49.60
CA LYS A 569 43.84 -10.16 -50.72
C LYS A 569 44.30 -8.72 -50.46
N ARG A 570 43.86 -8.11 -49.36
CA ARG A 570 44.26 -6.74 -49.02
C ARG A 570 45.68 -6.72 -48.48
N GLU A 571 46.44 -5.70 -48.84
CA GLU A 571 47.82 -5.51 -48.36
C GLU A 571 47.89 -5.18 -46.87
N ASP A 572 46.82 -4.61 -46.30
CA ASP A 572 46.74 -4.21 -44.90
C ASP A 572 46.17 -5.31 -43.99
N PHE A 573 45.85 -6.49 -44.52
CA PHE A 573 45.40 -7.65 -43.76
C PHE A 573 46.51 -8.20 -42.86
N ASP A 574 46.25 -8.30 -41.56
CA ASP A 574 47.16 -8.95 -40.61
C ASP A 574 46.66 -10.35 -40.24
N SER A 575 45.50 -10.45 -39.58
CA SER A 575 44.94 -11.73 -39.15
C SER A 575 43.43 -11.72 -38.96
N LEU A 576 42.81 -12.90 -38.95
CA LEU A 576 41.38 -13.08 -38.73
C LEU A 576 41.15 -14.11 -37.61
N LYS A 577 40.31 -13.75 -36.64
CA LYS A 577 39.99 -14.59 -35.48
C LYS A 577 38.49 -14.74 -35.31
N TYR A 578 38.04 -15.99 -35.21
CA TYR A 578 36.68 -16.31 -34.79
C TYR A 578 36.65 -16.46 -33.27
N VAL A 579 35.70 -15.80 -32.63
CA VAL A 579 35.49 -15.84 -31.19
C VAL A 579 34.03 -16.24 -30.94
N GLU A 580 33.84 -17.46 -30.44
CA GLU A 580 32.52 -17.90 -29.99
C GLU A 580 32.08 -17.07 -28.78
N ILE A 581 30.91 -16.45 -28.90
CA ILE A 581 30.26 -15.70 -27.83
C ILE A 581 29.12 -16.56 -27.30
N PHE A 582 29.15 -16.73 -25.99
CA PHE A 582 28.11 -17.42 -25.25
C PHE A 582 27.30 -16.42 -24.44
N ARG A 583 26.01 -16.71 -24.28
CA ARG A 583 25.13 -15.96 -23.38
C ARG A 583 24.58 -16.88 -22.30
N ASP A 584 24.37 -16.30 -21.13
CA ASP A 584 23.79 -17.02 -20.01
C ASP A 584 22.27 -16.93 -20.10
N THR A 585 21.60 -18.02 -19.74
CA THR A 585 20.14 -18.17 -19.75
C THR A 585 19.71 -18.92 -18.50
N ALA A 586 18.43 -18.83 -18.16
CA ALA A 586 17.82 -19.65 -17.13
C ALA A 586 16.75 -20.56 -17.72
N TYR A 587 16.57 -21.73 -17.10
CA TYR A 587 15.45 -22.63 -17.38
C TYR A 587 14.64 -22.80 -16.10
N THR A 588 13.34 -22.60 -16.17
CA THR A 588 12.43 -22.64 -15.01
C THR A 588 11.24 -23.56 -15.27
N PHE A 589 10.76 -24.26 -14.24
CA PHE A 589 9.58 -25.12 -14.32
C PHE A 589 8.86 -25.16 -12.96
N PRO A 590 7.53 -25.39 -12.97
CA PRO A 590 6.73 -25.46 -11.75
C PRO A 590 7.08 -26.70 -10.93
N VAL A 591 7.10 -26.56 -9.60
CA VAL A 591 7.39 -27.63 -8.64
C VAL A 591 6.15 -28.02 -7.85
N THR A 592 5.24 -27.06 -7.60
CA THR A 592 4.04 -27.27 -6.79
C THR A 592 2.79 -26.87 -7.57
N ASN A 593 1.64 -27.42 -7.19
CA ASN A 593 0.31 -27.01 -7.68
C ASN A 593 -0.68 -26.98 -6.51
N TYR A 594 -0.48 -26.04 -5.59
CA TYR A 594 -1.36 -25.86 -4.44
C TYR A 594 -2.68 -25.19 -4.84
N ASN A 595 -3.70 -25.38 -4.01
CA ASN A 595 -4.99 -24.68 -4.11
C ASN A 595 -5.03 -23.32 -3.42
N THR A 596 -3.95 -22.91 -2.77
CA THR A 596 -3.78 -21.64 -2.06
C THR A 596 -2.37 -21.11 -2.31
N ASN A 597 -2.18 -19.79 -2.16
CA ASN A 597 -0.89 -19.13 -2.34
C ASN A 597 0.11 -19.57 -1.27
N ILE A 598 1.33 -19.89 -1.69
CA ILE A 598 2.49 -19.90 -0.78
C ILE A 598 2.81 -18.43 -0.46
N LEU A 599 2.63 -18.02 0.80
CA LEU A 599 2.91 -16.64 1.23
C LEU A 599 4.40 -16.38 1.40
N SER A 600 5.13 -17.37 1.91
CA SER A 600 6.58 -17.31 2.05
C SER A 600 7.13 -18.72 2.14
N HIS A 601 8.39 -18.89 1.74
CA HIS A 601 9.11 -20.14 1.87
C HIS A 601 10.55 -19.92 2.32
N ASP A 602 11.09 -20.90 3.01
CA ASP A 602 12.51 -20.96 3.36
C ASP A 602 13.00 -22.41 3.34
N ILE A 603 14.31 -22.59 3.27
CA ILE A 603 14.92 -23.90 3.08
C ILE A 603 16.20 -24.09 3.89
N SER A 604 16.28 -25.26 4.51
CA SER A 604 17.51 -25.77 5.10
C SER A 604 18.32 -26.52 4.03
N LEU A 605 19.29 -25.83 3.41
CA LEU A 605 20.10 -26.37 2.32
C LEU A 605 20.82 -27.70 2.66
N ARG A 606 21.25 -27.92 3.92
CA ARG A 606 21.97 -29.16 4.27
C ARG A 606 21.06 -30.37 4.43
N THR A 607 19.77 -30.15 4.69
CA THR A 607 18.82 -31.24 4.95
C THR A 607 17.76 -31.37 3.86
N GLY A 608 17.63 -30.38 2.97
CA GLY A 608 16.56 -30.31 1.97
C GLY A 608 15.17 -30.12 2.59
N LYS A 609 15.09 -29.71 3.87
CA LYS A 609 13.82 -29.45 4.57
C LYS A 609 13.33 -28.05 4.20
N LEU A 610 12.09 -27.98 3.74
CA LEU A 610 11.40 -26.75 3.38
C LEU A 610 10.47 -26.33 4.51
N LEU A 611 10.28 -25.02 4.64
CA LEU A 611 9.33 -24.40 5.52
C LEU A 611 8.47 -23.45 4.71
N GLU A 612 7.16 -23.64 4.77
CA GLU A 612 6.18 -22.97 3.91
C GLU A 612 5.10 -22.31 4.76
N VAL A 613 4.56 -21.19 4.28
CA VAL A 613 3.49 -20.47 4.96
C VAL A 613 2.29 -20.35 4.05
N PHE A 614 1.13 -20.76 4.57
CA PHE A 614 -0.16 -20.63 3.91
C PHE A 614 -1.13 -19.84 4.78
N GLN A 615 -2.13 -19.21 4.16
CA GLN A 615 -3.24 -18.58 4.87
C GLN A 615 -4.41 -19.55 4.93
N GLU A 616 -4.93 -19.79 6.14
CA GLU A 616 -6.10 -20.62 6.37
C GLU A 616 -7.04 -19.92 7.36
N SER A 617 -8.29 -19.69 6.93
CA SER A 617 -9.31 -18.98 7.71
C SER A 617 -8.80 -17.65 8.28
N GLY A 618 -8.09 -16.89 7.46
CA GLY A 618 -7.47 -15.61 7.84
C GLY A 618 -6.25 -15.71 8.79
N ARG A 619 -5.64 -16.88 8.97
CA ARG A 619 -4.45 -17.07 9.83
C ARG A 619 -3.31 -17.76 9.09
N ASN A 620 -2.09 -17.35 9.41
CA ASN A 620 -0.89 -17.95 8.83
C ASN A 620 -0.52 -19.25 9.55
N GLN A 621 -0.45 -20.33 8.78
CA GLN A 621 -0.05 -21.66 9.21
C GLN A 621 1.27 -22.05 8.56
N PHE A 622 2.10 -22.78 9.30
CA PHE A 622 3.47 -23.12 8.90
C PHE A 622 3.57 -24.61 8.67
N TYR A 623 4.07 -25.03 7.51
CA TYR A 623 4.18 -26.43 7.12
C TYR A 623 5.60 -26.79 6.77
N PHE A 624 6.02 -28.00 7.14
CA PHE A 624 7.25 -28.57 6.64
C PHE A 624 7.00 -29.31 5.33
N ALA A 625 7.98 -29.23 4.43
CA ALA A 625 8.00 -30.02 3.20
C ALA A 625 9.44 -30.49 2.93
N ARG A 626 9.64 -31.20 1.82
CA ARG A 626 10.98 -31.61 1.37
C ARG A 626 11.19 -31.27 -0.09
N VAL A 627 12.42 -30.90 -0.42
CA VAL A 627 12.84 -30.72 -1.81
C VAL A 627 12.58 -32.02 -2.58
N PRO A 628 11.88 -31.99 -3.73
CA PRO A 628 11.67 -33.18 -4.55
C PRO A 628 12.99 -33.81 -4.98
N ALA A 629 13.03 -35.15 -5.02
CA ALA A 629 14.23 -35.90 -5.38
C ALA A 629 14.63 -35.74 -6.86
N SER A 630 13.65 -35.56 -7.74
CA SER A 630 13.84 -35.24 -9.16
C SER A 630 13.21 -33.88 -9.46
N ILE A 631 13.92 -33.06 -10.22
CA ILE A 631 13.56 -31.68 -10.55
C ILE A 631 13.71 -31.54 -12.07
N GLY A 632 12.70 -30.98 -12.75
CA GLY A 632 12.69 -30.85 -14.22
C GLY A 632 12.35 -32.14 -15.00
N GLY A 633 11.92 -33.20 -14.31
CA GLY A 633 11.49 -34.47 -14.92
C GLY A 633 10.00 -34.50 -15.31
N LYS A 634 9.54 -35.63 -15.85
CA LYS A 634 8.12 -35.86 -16.22
C LYS A 634 7.14 -35.79 -15.04
N ASP A 635 7.65 -35.91 -13.81
CA ASP A 635 6.87 -35.92 -12.57
C ASP A 635 6.47 -34.50 -12.10
N MET A 636 6.97 -33.44 -12.76
CA MET A 636 6.62 -32.06 -12.43
C MET A 636 5.16 -31.75 -12.78
N PRO A 637 4.44 -30.98 -11.94
CA PRO A 637 3.04 -30.67 -12.18
C PRO A 637 2.86 -29.80 -13.43
N ARG A 638 1.76 -30.01 -14.15
CA ARG A 638 1.29 -29.07 -15.17
C ARG A 638 0.31 -28.11 -14.54
N LEU A 639 0.57 -26.81 -14.65
CA LEU A 639 -0.29 -25.79 -14.09
C LEU A 639 -1.36 -25.37 -15.09
N GLU A 640 -2.60 -25.69 -14.78
CA GLU A 640 -3.76 -25.13 -15.47
C GLU A 640 -4.06 -23.73 -14.91
N LYS A 641 -4.30 -22.78 -15.82
CA LYS A 641 -4.66 -21.39 -15.51
C LYS A 641 -6.02 -21.35 -14.81
N THR A 642 -6.13 -20.65 -13.69
CA THR A 642 -7.40 -20.41 -13.00
C THR A 642 -8.34 -19.55 -13.85
N GLY A 643 -9.62 -19.48 -13.46
CA GLY A 643 -10.59 -18.59 -14.10
C GLY A 643 -10.15 -17.12 -14.06
N TYR A 644 -9.48 -16.71 -12.97
CA TYR A 644 -8.86 -15.40 -12.83
C TYR A 644 -7.83 -15.16 -13.93
N ARG A 645 -6.86 -16.08 -14.06
CA ARG A 645 -5.77 -15.92 -15.01
C ARG A 645 -6.25 -15.91 -16.46
N GLN A 646 -7.24 -16.74 -16.78
CA GLN A 646 -7.86 -16.77 -18.10
C GLN A 646 -8.63 -15.48 -18.42
N TYR A 647 -9.28 -14.89 -17.42
CA TYR A 647 -9.97 -13.60 -17.56
C TYR A 647 -9.00 -12.46 -17.86
N GLU A 648 -7.93 -12.34 -17.07
CA GLU A 648 -6.92 -11.28 -17.25
C GLU A 648 -6.23 -11.35 -18.62
N GLU A 649 -5.86 -12.55 -19.07
CA GLU A 649 -5.21 -12.72 -20.36
C GLU A 649 -6.12 -12.33 -21.54
N ARG A 650 -7.43 -12.60 -21.43
CA ARG A 650 -8.40 -12.16 -22.44
C ARG A 650 -8.55 -10.64 -22.46
N LYS A 651 -8.71 -10.02 -21.28
CA LYS A 651 -8.82 -8.56 -21.14
C LYS A 651 -7.61 -7.84 -21.76
N GLN A 652 -6.41 -8.40 -21.61
CA GLN A 652 -5.20 -7.85 -22.21
C GLN A 652 -5.15 -8.03 -23.73
N GLN A 653 -5.58 -9.18 -24.25
CA GLN A 653 -5.67 -9.39 -25.69
C GLN A 653 -6.64 -8.40 -26.34
N GLU A 654 -7.77 -8.12 -25.70
CA GLU A 654 -8.75 -7.13 -26.16
C GLU A 654 -8.13 -5.72 -26.21
N LYS A 655 -7.42 -5.28 -25.16
CA LYS A 655 -6.71 -3.99 -25.15
C LYS A 655 -5.68 -3.84 -26.28
N VAL A 656 -4.88 -4.89 -26.52
CA VAL A 656 -3.88 -4.87 -27.62
C VAL A 656 -4.56 -4.76 -28.98
N VAL A 657 -5.71 -5.43 -29.17
CA VAL A 657 -6.48 -5.32 -30.40
C VAL A 657 -7.01 -3.91 -30.58
N GLU A 658 -7.59 -3.30 -29.54
CA GLU A 658 -8.07 -1.91 -29.55
C GLU A 658 -6.96 -0.92 -29.93
N GLU A 659 -5.80 -0.98 -29.26
CA GLU A 659 -4.63 -0.13 -29.56
C GLU A 659 -4.16 -0.31 -31.02
N VAL A 660 -4.10 -1.55 -31.52
CA VAL A 660 -3.67 -1.81 -32.91
C VAL A 660 -4.70 -1.32 -33.94
N THR A 661 -6.00 -1.35 -33.63
CA THR A 661 -7.04 -0.77 -34.50
C THR A 661 -7.07 0.74 -34.49
N GLU A 662 -6.62 1.40 -33.42
CA GLU A 662 -6.52 2.87 -33.33
C GLU A 662 -5.27 3.42 -34.03
N ILE A 663 -4.24 2.61 -34.26
CA ILE A 663 -3.15 2.97 -35.19
C ILE A 663 -3.77 3.08 -36.59
N PRO A 664 -3.69 4.24 -37.28
CA PRO A 664 -4.24 4.37 -38.62
C PRO A 664 -3.61 3.29 -39.51
N SER A 665 -4.42 2.35 -39.98
CA SER A 665 -3.97 1.31 -40.87
C SER A 665 -3.40 1.97 -42.14
N LEU A 666 -2.09 1.95 -42.31
CA LEU A 666 -1.44 2.01 -43.63
C LEU A 666 -1.86 0.74 -44.38
N ARG A 667 -3.11 0.69 -44.82
CA ARG A 667 -3.58 -0.29 -45.79
C ARG A 667 -2.95 0.12 -47.12
N GLU A 668 -2.03 -0.71 -47.61
CA GLU A 668 -1.76 -0.79 -49.04
C GLU A 668 -3.11 -0.94 -49.76
N GLU A 669 -3.53 0.10 -50.46
CA GLU A 669 -4.66 0.01 -51.37
C GLU A 669 -4.26 -0.97 -52.50
N GLU A 670 -4.70 -2.21 -52.39
CA GLU A 670 -4.84 -3.07 -53.56
C GLU A 670 -5.79 -2.36 -54.54
N LYS A 671 -5.21 -1.79 -55.60
CA LYS A 671 -5.97 -1.21 -56.72
C LYS A 671 -6.94 -2.25 -57.27
N PRO A 672 -8.26 -2.03 -57.24
CA PRO A 672 -9.18 -2.93 -57.90
C PRO A 672 -9.06 -2.76 -59.42
N SER A 673 -8.95 -3.90 -60.10
CA SER A 673 -9.00 -4.00 -61.56
C SER A 673 -10.29 -3.40 -62.10
N SER A 674 -10.14 -2.53 -63.10
CA SER A 674 -11.22 -1.95 -63.88
C SER A 674 -12.09 -3.04 -64.52
N ASP A 675 -13.33 -3.19 -64.08
CA ASP A 675 -14.48 -3.44 -64.95
C ASP A 675 -15.82 -3.32 -64.19
N ALA A 676 -16.83 -2.81 -64.91
CA ALA A 676 -18.27 -2.75 -64.60
C ALA A 676 -18.86 -1.47 -63.94
N LEU A 677 -19.29 -0.55 -64.82
CA LEU A 677 -20.63 0.08 -64.93
C LEU A 677 -21.38 0.59 -63.67
N THR A 678 -21.40 1.92 -63.58
CA THR A 678 -22.55 2.84 -63.37
C THR A 678 -23.65 2.47 -62.37
N THR A 679 -23.74 3.25 -61.29
CA THR A 679 -25.01 3.67 -60.66
C THR A 679 -24.89 5.11 -60.15
N ASP A 680 -24.56 6.01 -61.06
CA ASP A 680 -24.56 7.47 -60.87
C ASP A 680 -25.98 8.07 -61.08
N SER A 681 -27.01 7.37 -60.61
CA SER A 681 -28.40 7.75 -60.95
C SER A 681 -29.41 7.55 -59.81
N LEU A 682 -28.98 7.53 -58.55
CA LEU A 682 -29.89 7.45 -57.39
C LEU A 682 -29.53 8.38 -56.22
N ARG A 683 -28.51 9.26 -56.36
CA ARG A 683 -28.14 10.21 -55.29
C ARG A 683 -28.24 11.70 -55.67
N GLU A 684 -28.58 12.02 -56.91
CA GLU A 684 -28.74 13.42 -57.36
C GLU A 684 -30.14 14.01 -57.14
N GLU A 685 -31.15 13.24 -56.69
CA GLU A 685 -32.49 13.79 -56.44
C GLU A 685 -32.76 14.26 -54.99
N GLN A 686 -31.83 14.05 -54.05
CA GLN A 686 -32.06 14.43 -52.64
C GLN A 686 -31.26 15.65 -52.15
N ARG A 687 -30.49 16.32 -53.02
CA ARG A 687 -29.68 17.50 -52.66
C ARG A 687 -30.05 18.78 -53.42
N LYS A 688 -31.30 18.91 -53.88
CA LYS A 688 -31.88 20.21 -54.22
C LYS A 688 -32.57 20.81 -53.00
N GLY A 689 -31.82 21.60 -52.23
CA GLY A 689 -32.41 22.46 -51.21
C GLY A 689 -31.45 22.85 -50.11
N MET A 690 -30.60 23.84 -50.37
CA MET A 690 -30.31 24.99 -49.51
C MET A 690 -28.91 25.54 -49.83
N TYR A 691 -28.90 26.82 -50.17
CA TYR A 691 -27.76 27.62 -50.56
C TYR A 691 -26.92 28.02 -49.35
N PHE A 692 -25.60 27.92 -49.44
CA PHE A 692 -24.70 28.93 -48.87
C PHE A 692 -23.46 29.03 -49.74
N GLN A 693 -23.20 30.22 -50.29
CA GLN A 693 -22.00 30.56 -51.04
C GLN A 693 -21.00 31.23 -50.11
N THR A 694 -19.74 30.79 -50.15
CA THR A 694 -18.57 31.66 -49.95
C THR A 694 -17.50 31.27 -50.96
N PRO A 695 -16.88 32.22 -51.70
CA PRO A 695 -16.04 31.91 -52.86
C PRO A 695 -14.56 32.16 -52.56
N PHE A 696 -13.71 31.13 -52.45
CA PHE A 696 -12.27 31.30 -52.64
C PHE A 696 -11.63 29.99 -53.14
N ASP A 697 -10.91 30.09 -54.25
CA ASP A 697 -10.09 29.04 -54.86
C ASP A 697 -8.85 28.77 -54.01
N VAL A 698 -8.55 27.49 -53.74
CA VAL A 698 -7.25 27.05 -53.21
C VAL A 698 -6.49 26.35 -54.34
N PRO A 699 -5.28 26.79 -54.71
CA PRO A 699 -4.51 26.18 -55.78
C PRO A 699 -3.93 24.83 -55.37
N GLU A 700 -3.93 23.91 -56.33
CA GLU A 700 -3.34 22.58 -56.28
C GLU A 700 -1.81 22.70 -56.15
N VAL A 701 -1.26 22.29 -54.99
CA VAL A 701 0.19 22.14 -54.79
C VAL A 701 0.48 20.64 -54.67
N LEU A 702 1.19 20.13 -55.66
CA LEU A 702 1.80 18.80 -55.67
C LEU A 702 2.80 18.68 -54.51
N LEU A 703 2.57 17.77 -53.58
CA LEU A 703 3.55 17.33 -52.60
C LEU A 703 4.04 15.93 -53.01
N GLU A 704 5.34 15.84 -53.34
CA GLU A 704 6.05 14.56 -53.42
C GLU A 704 6.21 14.00 -52.00
N GLU A 705 5.77 12.75 -51.77
CA GLU A 705 5.93 12.07 -50.49
C GLU A 705 7.37 11.55 -50.31
N PRO A 706 8.04 11.80 -49.17
CA PRO A 706 9.27 11.09 -48.84
C PRO A 706 8.94 9.73 -48.19
N VAL A 707 9.58 8.68 -48.70
CA VAL A 707 9.61 7.35 -48.08
C VAL A 707 10.34 7.44 -46.74
N ILE A 708 9.65 7.18 -45.63
CA ILE A 708 10.25 7.09 -44.29
C ILE A 708 10.67 5.64 -44.05
N VAL A 709 11.98 5.41 -43.94
CA VAL A 709 12.57 4.21 -43.34
C VAL A 709 12.81 4.54 -41.88
N LEU A 710 12.11 3.86 -40.96
CA LEU A 710 12.22 4.08 -39.53
C LEU A 710 13.59 3.59 -39.02
N ASP A 711 14.33 4.47 -38.34
CA ASP A 711 15.63 4.19 -37.74
C ASP A 711 15.48 4.01 -36.21
N GLU A 712 16.47 3.43 -35.52
CA GLU A 712 16.39 3.11 -34.08
C GLU A 712 16.13 4.34 -33.17
N ALA A 713 16.32 5.55 -33.69
CA ALA A 713 15.97 6.79 -33.01
C ALA A 713 14.45 6.97 -32.79
N ASP A 714 13.60 6.45 -33.69
CA ASP A 714 12.15 6.63 -33.61
C ASP A 714 11.52 5.81 -32.47
N LYS A 715 12.19 4.75 -31.99
CA LYS A 715 11.77 3.99 -30.80
C LYS A 715 11.94 4.78 -29.50
N LYS A 716 12.86 5.76 -29.46
CA LYS A 716 13.01 6.64 -28.29
C LYS A 716 11.88 7.65 -28.17
N ASP A 717 11.27 8.05 -29.29
CA ASP A 717 10.18 9.02 -29.28
C ASP A 717 8.82 8.42 -28.89
N ILE A 718 8.63 7.11 -29.02
CA ILE A 718 7.45 6.42 -28.46
C ILE A 718 7.42 6.52 -26.93
N ASN A 719 8.58 6.49 -26.27
CA ASN A 719 8.66 6.71 -24.82
C ASN A 719 8.41 8.18 -24.40
N ASN A 720 8.54 9.13 -25.34
CA ASN A 720 8.26 10.54 -25.10
C ASN A 720 6.78 10.90 -25.27
N LEU A 721 5.99 10.10 -26.01
CA LEU A 721 4.56 10.35 -26.21
C LEU A 721 3.72 10.16 -24.92
N VAL A 722 4.24 9.46 -23.91
CA VAL A 722 3.58 9.31 -22.59
C VAL A 722 3.82 10.52 -21.67
N SER A 723 4.64 11.49 -22.09
CA SER A 723 5.13 12.58 -21.23
C SER A 723 4.44 13.95 -21.40
N GLU A 724 3.43 14.09 -22.26
CA GLU A 724 2.80 15.40 -22.53
C GLU A 724 2.09 16.04 -21.32
N GLY A 725 1.80 15.28 -20.25
CA GLY A 725 1.01 15.74 -19.10
C GLY A 725 1.76 16.42 -17.96
N PHE A 726 3.09 16.24 -17.80
CA PHE A 726 3.81 16.78 -16.63
C PHE A 726 4.78 17.91 -16.99
N ARG A 727 4.34 19.16 -16.80
CA ARG A 727 5.27 20.30 -16.80
C ARG A 727 6.03 20.32 -15.48
N GLN A 728 7.33 20.04 -15.54
CA GLN A 728 8.19 20.03 -14.35
C GLN A 728 8.13 21.38 -13.62
N SER A 729 7.38 21.43 -12.52
CA SER A 729 7.30 22.61 -11.69
C SER A 729 8.55 22.77 -10.84
N ARG A 730 8.91 24.03 -10.56
CA ARG A 730 10.04 24.33 -9.68
C ARG A 730 9.67 23.89 -8.26
N ILE A 731 10.62 23.27 -7.57
CA ILE A 731 10.48 22.91 -6.16
C ILE A 731 10.26 24.20 -5.35
N GLN A 732 9.20 24.22 -4.56
CA GLN A 732 8.89 25.33 -3.66
C GLN A 732 9.03 24.87 -2.22
N ALA A 733 9.56 25.75 -1.36
CA ALA A 733 9.60 25.49 0.08
C ALA A 733 8.20 25.69 0.68
N TYR A 734 7.77 24.77 1.56
CA TYR A 734 6.56 24.99 2.34
C TYR A 734 6.72 26.23 3.22
N LYS A 735 5.67 27.05 3.26
CA LYS A 735 5.54 28.16 4.20
C LYS A 735 4.32 27.90 5.05
N LEU A 736 4.42 28.17 6.34
CA LEU A 736 3.33 28.02 7.29
C LEU A 736 2.06 28.70 6.78
N ARG A 737 1.00 27.92 6.56
CA ARG A 737 -0.31 28.37 6.09
C ARG A 737 -1.36 27.70 6.95
N PHE A 738 -2.35 28.47 7.40
CA PHE A 738 -3.47 27.97 8.20
C PHE A 738 -4.71 27.80 7.33
N SER A 739 -5.46 26.73 7.60
CA SER A 739 -6.76 26.44 6.99
C SER A 739 -7.78 26.13 8.08
N SER A 740 -9.06 26.32 7.77
CA SER A 740 -10.16 25.89 8.65
C SER A 740 -10.14 24.38 8.80
N GLU A 741 -10.10 23.89 10.03
CA GLU A 741 -10.14 22.46 10.35
C GLU A 741 -11.59 22.01 10.52
N TYR A 742 -12.35 22.67 11.39
CA TYR A 742 -13.79 22.43 11.57
C TYR A 742 -14.51 23.65 12.15
N VAL A 743 -15.83 23.68 11.89
CA VAL A 743 -16.80 24.51 12.60
C VAL A 743 -17.85 23.58 13.16
N GLN A 744 -17.99 23.54 14.48
CA GLN A 744 -18.87 22.60 15.16
C GLN A 744 -19.85 23.37 16.04
N THR A 745 -21.10 22.94 16.01
CA THR A 745 -22.14 23.43 16.91
C THR A 745 -22.79 22.21 17.56
N GLN A 746 -22.79 22.16 18.88
CA GLN A 746 -23.33 21.02 19.63
C GLN A 746 -23.96 21.46 20.96
N LEU A 747 -24.82 20.60 21.50
CA LEU A 747 -25.20 20.69 22.91
C LEU A 747 -24.15 19.97 23.73
N ASP A 748 -23.62 20.65 24.75
CA ASP A 748 -22.46 20.20 25.50
C ASP A 748 -22.61 20.56 26.98
N ASN A 749 -22.19 19.65 27.86
CA ASN A 749 -22.15 19.85 29.32
C ASN A 749 -20.76 19.48 29.89
N SER A 750 -19.72 19.48 29.06
CA SER A 750 -18.34 19.15 29.47
C SER A 750 -17.65 20.35 30.12
N LEU A 751 -16.68 20.09 31.00
CA LEU A 751 -15.84 21.13 31.58
C LEU A 751 -14.76 21.57 30.56
N LEU A 752 -14.75 22.85 30.17
CA LEU A 752 -13.74 23.40 29.24
C LEU A 752 -12.37 23.61 29.92
N ILE A 753 -12.42 23.95 31.22
CA ILE A 753 -11.29 24.05 32.13
C ILE A 753 -11.73 23.38 33.43
N ASN A 754 -10.78 22.78 34.15
CA ASN A 754 -11.03 22.23 35.47
C ASN A 754 -10.57 23.25 36.54
N PRO A 755 -11.44 24.18 36.98
CA PRO A 755 -11.07 25.12 38.02
C PRO A 755 -10.83 24.40 39.35
N TYR A 756 -9.99 24.99 40.20
CA TYR A 756 -9.88 24.54 41.58
C TYR A 756 -11.18 24.85 42.33
N GLU A 757 -12.00 23.83 42.59
CA GLU A 757 -13.21 23.97 43.40
C GLU A 757 -12.89 23.77 44.88
N ASN A 758 -13.29 24.72 45.73
CA ASN A 758 -13.11 24.61 47.17
C ASN A 758 -14.05 23.54 47.74
N PHE A 759 -13.49 22.46 48.26
CA PHE A 759 -14.21 21.32 48.86
C PHE A 759 -15.32 21.73 49.85
N ASN A 760 -15.07 22.78 50.65
CA ASN A 760 -16.02 23.25 51.66
C ASN A 760 -17.17 24.10 51.07
N ALA A 761 -16.99 24.68 49.87
CA ALA A 761 -17.97 25.57 49.26
C ALA A 761 -19.09 24.82 48.51
N THR A 762 -18.79 23.64 47.96
CA THR A 762 -19.74 22.83 47.18
C THR A 762 -20.19 21.56 47.91
N GLY A 763 -19.93 21.46 49.22
CA GLY A 763 -20.35 20.32 50.05
C GLY A 763 -19.77 18.97 49.61
N GLY A 764 -18.59 18.97 48.98
CA GLY A 764 -17.96 17.78 48.43
C GLY A 764 -18.55 17.29 47.10
N SER A 765 -19.42 18.06 46.45
CA SER A 765 -19.95 17.77 45.10
C SER A 765 -19.27 18.64 44.04
N PHE A 766 -18.93 18.09 42.88
CA PHE A 766 -18.41 18.86 41.75
C PHE A 766 -19.56 19.53 41.00
N SER A 767 -19.39 20.81 40.63
CA SER A 767 -20.40 21.51 39.82
C SER A 767 -20.31 21.04 38.37
N GLN A 768 -21.35 20.38 37.87
CA GLN A 768 -21.44 20.06 36.44
C GLN A 768 -22.03 21.26 35.70
N PRO A 769 -21.39 21.72 34.60
CA PRO A 769 -21.96 22.77 33.77
C PRO A 769 -23.37 22.37 33.30
N PRO A 770 -24.33 23.32 33.27
CA PRO A 770 -25.63 23.05 32.68
C PRO A 770 -25.47 22.72 31.20
N LEU A 771 -26.43 21.98 30.64
CA LEU A 771 -26.47 21.74 29.20
C LEU A 771 -26.47 23.10 28.47
N SER A 772 -25.49 23.27 27.60
CA SER A 772 -25.18 24.54 26.95
C SER A 772 -25.02 24.34 25.44
N GLY A 773 -25.38 25.35 24.65
CA GLY A 773 -25.00 25.39 23.24
C GLY A 773 -23.55 25.80 23.12
N LEU A 774 -22.72 24.96 22.52
CA LEU A 774 -21.30 25.21 22.25
C LEU A 774 -21.10 25.38 20.74
N MET A 775 -20.45 26.48 20.35
CA MET A 775 -19.95 26.71 19.00
C MET A 775 -18.43 26.80 19.05
N THR A 776 -17.74 25.99 18.25
CA THR A 776 -16.28 25.96 18.16
C THR A 776 -15.82 26.12 16.72
N VAL A 777 -14.71 26.85 16.55
CA VAL A 777 -14.02 27.05 15.29
C VAL A 777 -12.55 26.68 15.53
N SER A 778 -12.02 25.77 14.72
CA SER A 778 -10.61 25.38 14.77
C SER A 778 -9.93 25.70 13.44
N ILE A 779 -8.75 26.29 13.51
CA ILE A 779 -7.83 26.45 12.38
C ILE A 779 -6.52 25.75 12.71
N SER A 780 -5.93 25.08 11.72
CA SER A 780 -4.65 24.38 11.85
C SER A 780 -3.79 24.59 10.62
N ASP A 781 -2.49 24.38 10.77
CA ASP A 781 -1.59 24.34 9.62
C ASP A 781 -1.72 23.01 8.85
N LEU A 782 -1.06 22.90 7.68
CA LEU A 782 -1.17 21.73 6.80
C LEU A 782 -0.89 20.41 7.54
N PHE A 783 0.14 20.40 8.39
CA PHE A 783 0.61 19.22 9.12
C PHE A 783 0.00 19.05 10.51
N GLU A 784 -0.90 19.95 10.92
CA GLU A 784 -1.57 19.95 12.21
C GLU A 784 -0.60 20.00 13.41
N ASP A 785 0.56 20.64 13.21
CA ASP A 785 1.55 20.91 14.25
C ASP A 785 1.12 22.09 15.12
N TYR A 786 0.47 23.09 14.50
CA TYR A 786 -0.03 24.29 15.16
C TYR A 786 -1.53 24.41 14.98
N ARG A 787 -2.27 24.49 16.10
CA ARG A 787 -3.73 24.66 16.11
C ARG A 787 -4.15 25.87 16.93
N PHE A 788 -5.12 26.60 16.41
CA PHE A 788 -5.86 27.62 17.16
C PHE A 788 -7.34 27.24 17.20
N THR A 789 -7.89 27.07 18.40
CA THR A 789 -9.30 26.77 18.62
C THR A 789 -9.96 27.91 19.38
N GLY A 790 -10.97 28.53 18.78
CA GLY A 790 -11.83 29.50 19.43
C GLY A 790 -13.21 28.91 19.68
N GLY A 791 -13.85 29.27 20.78
CA GLY A 791 -15.20 28.80 21.06
C GLY A 791 -16.03 29.73 21.92
N LEU A 792 -17.35 29.62 21.73
CA LEU A 792 -18.39 30.33 22.45
C LEU A 792 -19.37 29.31 23.02
N ARG A 793 -19.66 29.39 24.32
CA ARG A 793 -20.67 28.54 24.96
C ARG A 793 -21.70 29.38 25.67
N PHE A 794 -22.97 29.06 25.42
CA PHE A 794 -24.12 29.72 26.02
C PHE A 794 -24.98 28.69 26.78
N PRO A 795 -25.15 28.85 28.11
CA PRO A 795 -26.08 28.04 28.87
C PRO A 795 -27.50 28.13 28.30
N THR A 796 -28.23 27.02 28.30
CA THR A 796 -29.66 27.00 27.90
C THR A 796 -30.54 27.88 28.77
N SER A 797 -30.11 28.17 30.00
CA SER A 797 -30.71 29.14 30.92
C SER A 797 -30.46 30.60 30.53
N PHE A 798 -29.60 30.86 29.52
CA PHE A 798 -29.12 32.20 29.13
C PHE A 798 -28.59 33.03 30.31
N SER A 799 -28.11 32.36 31.36
CA SER A 799 -27.63 32.99 32.60
C SER A 799 -26.21 33.55 32.47
N GLY A 800 -25.56 33.42 31.32
CA GLY A 800 -24.17 33.80 31.13
C GLY A 800 -23.64 33.46 29.73
N GLY A 801 -22.32 33.55 29.59
CA GLY A 801 -21.60 33.20 28.37
C GLY A 801 -20.14 32.90 28.68
N GLU A 802 -19.61 31.89 27.99
CA GLU A 802 -18.22 31.45 28.11
C GLU A 802 -17.54 31.57 26.75
N TYR A 803 -16.29 32.02 26.77
CA TYR A 803 -15.47 32.31 25.62
C TYR A 803 -14.11 31.69 25.87
N PHE A 804 -13.54 31.03 24.88
CA PHE A 804 -12.17 30.54 25.00
C PHE A 804 -11.40 30.67 23.70
N LEU A 805 -10.09 30.80 23.85
CA LEU A 805 -9.12 30.71 22.78
C LEU A 805 -7.99 29.80 23.24
N ARG A 806 -7.70 28.76 22.47
CA ARG A 806 -6.65 27.80 22.72
C ARG A 806 -5.64 27.83 21.58
N TYR A 807 -4.36 27.84 21.92
CA TYR A 807 -3.25 27.56 21.03
C TYR A 807 -2.60 26.25 21.44
N GLU A 808 -2.36 25.36 20.48
CA GLU A 808 -1.66 24.09 20.67
C GLU A 808 -0.45 24.05 19.72
N ASP A 809 0.71 23.71 20.27
CA ASP A 809 1.96 23.41 19.57
C ASP A 809 2.34 21.98 19.93
N VAL A 810 1.97 21.04 19.06
CA VAL A 810 2.29 19.62 19.21
C VAL A 810 3.54 19.25 18.42
N SER A 811 4.30 20.25 17.95
CA SER A 811 5.55 20.00 17.24
C SER A 811 6.61 19.41 18.19
N LYS A 812 7.49 18.58 17.63
CA LYS A 812 8.65 18.00 18.32
C LYS A 812 8.26 16.98 19.41
N ARG A 813 8.90 17.07 20.60
CA ARG A 813 8.77 16.08 21.69
C ARG A 813 7.93 16.56 22.87
N ILE A 814 7.67 17.86 22.97
CA ILE A 814 6.95 18.44 24.11
C ILE A 814 5.75 19.17 23.55
N ASP A 815 4.57 18.62 23.80
CA ASP A 815 3.32 19.23 23.40
C ASP A 815 3.06 20.40 24.35
N LYS A 816 2.84 21.58 23.79
CA LYS A 816 2.57 22.81 24.54
C LYS A 816 1.17 23.27 24.21
N SER A 817 0.42 23.70 25.22
CA SER A 817 -0.86 24.35 25.00
C SER A 817 -0.99 25.58 25.87
N LEU A 818 -1.60 26.62 25.31
CA LEU A 818 -1.98 27.84 26.02
C LEU A 818 -3.47 28.07 25.80
N ILE A 819 -4.25 28.13 26.87
CA ILE A 819 -5.67 28.45 26.81
C ILE A 819 -5.95 29.75 27.57
N TRP A 820 -6.68 30.64 26.92
CA TRP A 820 -7.33 31.79 27.52
C TRP A 820 -8.83 31.50 27.60
N TYR A 821 -9.42 31.68 28.77
CA TYR A 821 -10.83 31.42 29.03
C TYR A 821 -11.44 32.59 29.77
N TYR A 822 -12.62 33.00 29.33
CA TYR A 822 -13.39 34.07 29.91
C TYR A 822 -14.83 33.64 30.09
N GLN A 823 -15.35 33.78 31.31
CA GLN A 823 -16.73 33.46 31.66
C GLN A 823 -17.37 34.67 32.32
N HIS A 824 -18.61 34.94 31.94
CA HIS A 824 -19.47 35.83 32.69
C HIS A 824 -20.77 35.11 33.06
N GLU A 825 -21.20 35.29 34.29
CA GLU A 825 -22.38 34.63 34.85
C GLU A 825 -23.26 35.68 35.53
N ARG A 826 -24.55 35.40 35.65
CA ARG A 826 -25.47 36.11 36.55
C ARG A 826 -25.74 35.19 37.72
N ALA A 827 -25.30 35.59 38.90
CA ALA A 827 -25.50 34.84 40.13
C ALA A 827 -26.21 35.71 41.17
N GLN A 828 -27.14 35.09 41.91
CA GLN A 828 -27.76 35.71 43.07
C GLN A 828 -27.08 35.18 44.32
N TYR A 829 -26.50 36.09 45.11
CA TYR A 829 -25.88 35.75 46.39
C TYR A 829 -26.80 36.15 47.53
N SER A 830 -27.09 35.20 48.41
CA SER A 830 -27.77 35.45 49.68
C SER A 830 -26.74 35.60 50.79
N PHE A 831 -26.89 36.64 51.61
CA PHE A 831 -26.00 36.92 52.74
C PHE A 831 -26.72 36.60 54.05
N GLN A 832 -25.97 36.16 55.06
CA GLN A 832 -26.49 36.05 56.42
C GLN A 832 -26.36 37.40 57.14
N PRO A 833 -27.39 37.83 57.89
CA PRO A 833 -28.59 37.07 58.23
C PRO A 833 -29.65 37.11 57.12
N ALA A 834 -30.47 36.06 57.02
CA ALA A 834 -31.41 35.77 55.91
C ALA A 834 -32.47 36.85 55.57
N TRP A 835 -32.51 37.97 56.29
CA TRP A 835 -33.34 39.15 55.96
C TRP A 835 -32.66 40.09 54.95
N PHE A 836 -31.39 39.86 54.61
CA PHE A 836 -30.70 40.63 53.57
C PHE A 836 -31.24 40.23 52.18
N PRO A 837 -31.68 41.19 51.34
CA PRO A 837 -32.16 40.87 49.99
C PRO A 837 -31.04 40.22 49.16
N PRO A 838 -31.37 39.26 48.28
CA PRO A 838 -30.37 38.64 47.41
C PRO A 838 -29.74 39.71 46.53
N VAL A 839 -28.42 39.71 46.47
CA VAL A 839 -27.66 40.63 45.61
C VAL A 839 -27.41 39.92 44.29
N GLU A 840 -27.91 40.50 43.20
CA GLU A 840 -27.50 40.10 41.86
C GLU A 840 -26.09 40.60 41.59
N ALA A 841 -25.15 39.67 41.42
CA ALA A 841 -23.82 39.96 40.94
C ALA A 841 -23.61 39.37 39.54
N LYS A 842 -22.68 39.99 38.82
CA LYS A 842 -22.21 39.52 37.51
C LYS A 842 -20.75 39.10 37.64
N PRO A 843 -20.45 37.95 38.26
CA PRO A 843 -19.07 37.48 38.35
C PRO A 843 -18.48 37.34 36.95
N ARG A 844 -17.22 37.75 36.82
CA ARG A 844 -16.43 37.62 35.61
C ARG A 844 -15.16 36.87 35.97
N THR A 845 -14.92 35.76 35.31
CA THR A 845 -13.76 34.90 35.54
C THR A 845 -12.89 34.94 34.30
N THR A 846 -11.60 35.20 34.46
CA THR A 846 -10.61 35.11 33.38
C THR A 846 -9.50 34.17 33.84
N ILE A 847 -9.21 33.15 33.04
CA ILE A 847 -8.20 32.13 33.32
C ILE A 847 -7.24 32.09 32.13
N VAL A 848 -5.94 32.04 32.44
CA VAL A 848 -4.89 31.68 31.47
C VAL A 848 -4.19 30.45 32.01
N GLU A 849 -4.20 29.37 31.26
CA GLU A 849 -3.54 28.12 31.61
C GLU A 849 -2.51 27.77 30.53
N ALA A 850 -1.27 27.54 30.95
CA ALA A 850 -0.22 27.00 30.11
C ALA A 850 0.09 25.56 30.55
N ALA A 851 0.14 24.64 29.60
CA ALA A 851 0.50 23.24 29.85
C ALA A 851 1.66 22.83 28.94
N ALA A 852 2.53 21.97 29.47
CA ALA A 852 3.58 21.29 28.73
C ALA A 852 3.50 19.80 29.07
N LYS A 853 3.34 18.94 28.06
CA LYS A 853 3.24 17.49 28.22
C LYS A 853 4.49 16.83 27.65
N TYR A 854 5.18 16.07 28.49
CA TYR A 854 6.32 15.25 28.09
C TYR A 854 5.89 13.79 27.94
N PRO A 855 6.31 13.07 26.88
CA PRO A 855 5.72 11.79 26.51
C PRO A 855 6.33 10.60 27.27
N PHE A 856 6.18 10.49 28.60
CA PHE A 856 6.49 9.27 29.37
C PHE A 856 5.66 9.12 30.65
#